data_AF-A0A4P9Z1B3-F1
#
_entry.id   AF-A0A4P9Z1B3-F1
#
_cell.length_a   1.000
_cell.length_b   1.000
_cell.length_c   1.000
_cell.angle_alpha   90.00
_cell.angle_beta   90.00
_cell.angle_gamma   90.00
#
_symmetry.space_group_name_H-M   'P 1'
#
loop_
_entity.id
_entity.type
_entity.pdbx_description
1 polymer ?
#
loop_
_entity_poly.entity_id
_entity_poly.type
_entity_poly.pdbx_seq_one_letter_code
_entity_poly.pdbx_strand_id
1 'polypeptide(L)'
;MSPRNYEISASDEGISLLQRALRKTYPPMVPHLATGVSAVKAAGCTGKGVRIGIIDSGVDYDHPALGGGFGEGYKVAYGHDYVGDRYGETGQAVAGPYPRDCSGHGTAVAGVIAGHSRGFVGVAHEATLGAYRVISCTPHTVTLRILKKALALADENGMHIVTLSFGVSRNDDVKFLEALEDVHRKNIIVVAAVGNPSHGHNLAWASKLPASSPHAISVGVMDLRYKEQGYFRMLASSSGGVSDISIPYGIVCGSMEQAPSNVALAVVHPSQSQECAISTDVRGKAAFIATDECSITSVVEAAQTAGAVVAVVGKPRMRPSHCPMPVLFVDSLSLATMRNFAAKHASIQLGFMDGKLLTPDTRPILNDIHTTWGPSFDLKMNPDILAPGRMMFTTAHKPRGYQIIDGSSFAAPYVAASAALFLQARSRSANGIVLRYDPNRFKRLLMRSATPYTMPGLPLAGPVPQQGAGMLRIDAALRKRAPLTVTPLAIELGDVPMELAQKLGKRATITIANDGDTACSYTIGHLPSVSTRIFDDHGDMLTSHELSSVHAEAAISQAAAIQSSTVRVEPRRSLAVPVTFTIPATLAYKDRWLYSGYIVVDPSGTAGMPPSADAVYIPYLGLSGDLIVEQQLVEQSGKMSTIDSLLRSVQKLERRLQATQQAASTSRDASQKAIRDVCKQMKGKLERASRLVDEISSTHHQLHRHFHVSPSRFQPRLQQLLQQWQKHIWKTLGDIANLE
;
A
#
# COMPACT_ATOMS: atom_id res chain seq x y z
N MET A 1 9.59 -1.23 -19.42
CA MET A 1 10.96 -1.79 -19.21
C MET A 1 10.83 -2.93 -18.22
N SER A 2 11.31 -4.13 -18.58
CA SER A 2 11.28 -5.31 -17.69
C SER A 2 12.07 -5.02 -16.40
N PRO A 3 11.61 -5.45 -15.21
CA PRO A 3 12.49 -5.48 -14.04
C PRO A 3 13.69 -6.37 -14.38
N ARG A 4 14.90 -5.93 -14.02
CA ARG A 4 16.11 -6.77 -14.13
C ARG A 4 16.00 -7.84 -13.06
N ASN A 5 15.58 -9.05 -13.44
CA ASN A 5 15.68 -10.23 -12.59
C ASN A 5 17.18 -10.53 -12.41
N TYR A 6 17.69 -10.34 -11.20
CA TYR A 6 18.99 -10.89 -10.82
C TYR A 6 18.76 -12.36 -10.41
N GLU A 7 18.93 -13.28 -11.35
CA GLU A 7 18.88 -14.73 -11.10
C GLU A 7 20.26 -15.22 -10.65
N ILE A 8 20.35 -15.81 -9.44
CA ILE A 8 21.61 -16.31 -8.86
C ILE A 8 21.36 -17.67 -8.19
N SER A 9 22.25 -18.64 -8.42
CA SER A 9 22.14 -20.00 -7.86
C SER A 9 22.39 -20.06 -6.35
N ALA A 10 21.71 -20.97 -5.65
CA ALA A 10 21.78 -21.18 -4.20
C ALA A 10 23.09 -21.84 -3.67
N SER A 11 24.26 -21.48 -4.19
CA SER A 11 25.51 -21.85 -3.50
C SER A 11 25.74 -20.98 -2.26
N ASP A 12 26.36 -21.53 -1.21
CA ASP A 12 26.70 -20.78 0.00
C ASP A 12 27.54 -19.52 -0.29
N GLU A 13 28.37 -19.60 -1.34
CA GLU A 13 29.23 -18.51 -1.81
C GLU A 13 28.43 -17.41 -2.55
N GLY A 14 27.46 -17.80 -3.39
CA GLY A 14 26.55 -16.87 -4.07
C GLY A 14 25.62 -16.13 -3.10
N ILE A 15 25.13 -16.82 -2.07
CA ILE A 15 24.32 -16.23 -0.99
C ILE A 15 25.17 -15.24 -0.18
N SER A 16 26.42 -15.58 0.15
CA SER A 16 27.33 -14.70 0.89
C SER A 16 27.69 -13.42 0.12
N LEU A 17 27.98 -13.54 -1.19
CA LEU A 17 28.27 -12.40 -2.06
C LEU A 17 27.07 -11.47 -2.23
N LEU A 18 25.88 -12.02 -2.46
CA LEU A 18 24.64 -11.25 -2.52
C LEU A 18 24.33 -10.61 -1.16
N GLN A 19 24.52 -11.29 -0.05
CA GLN A 19 24.36 -10.72 1.29
C GLN A 19 25.36 -9.61 1.57
N ARG A 20 26.59 -9.69 1.03
CA ARG A 20 27.60 -8.62 1.17
C ARG A 20 27.24 -7.40 0.33
N ALA A 21 26.67 -7.61 -0.86
CA ALA A 21 26.12 -6.56 -1.71
C ALA A 21 24.85 -5.94 -1.11
N LEU A 22 23.89 -6.75 -0.67
CA LEU A 22 22.64 -6.32 -0.03
C LEU A 22 22.88 -5.73 1.37
N ARG A 23 23.85 -6.16 2.16
CA ARG A 23 24.21 -5.46 3.41
C ARG A 23 24.65 -4.01 3.18
N LYS A 24 25.17 -3.70 1.98
CA LYS A 24 25.53 -2.36 1.52
C LYS A 24 24.40 -1.62 0.80
N THR A 25 23.19 -2.18 0.67
CA THR A 25 22.12 -1.56 -0.14
C THR A 25 20.70 -1.78 0.42
N TYR A 26 20.42 -2.94 1.04
CA TYR A 26 19.16 -3.37 1.68
C TYR A 26 19.37 -4.36 2.85
N PRO A 27 19.18 -3.97 4.11
CA PRO A 27 19.10 -4.88 5.23
C PRO A 27 17.77 -5.64 5.11
N PRO A 28 17.77 -6.97 5.15
CA PRO A 28 16.57 -7.80 4.93
C PRO A 28 15.49 -7.66 6.03
N MET A 29 15.58 -6.68 6.94
CA MET A 29 14.69 -6.52 8.09
C MET A 29 14.05 -5.13 8.19
N VAL A 30 14.32 -4.21 7.28
CA VAL A 30 13.77 -2.85 7.46
C VAL A 30 12.25 -2.78 7.32
N PRO A 31 11.61 -3.55 6.41
CA PRO A 31 10.16 -3.77 6.46
C PRO A 31 9.71 -4.23 7.85
N HIS A 32 10.44 -5.16 8.48
CA HIS A 32 10.09 -5.65 9.83
C HIS A 32 10.23 -4.59 10.92
N LEU A 33 11.22 -3.70 10.82
CA LEU A 33 11.41 -2.59 11.75
C LEU A 33 10.28 -1.57 11.61
N ALA A 34 9.97 -1.15 10.39
CA ALA A 34 8.97 -0.11 10.10
C ALA A 34 7.55 -0.50 10.54
N THR A 35 7.19 -1.78 10.40
CA THR A 35 5.86 -2.29 10.74
C THR A 35 5.75 -2.81 12.17
N GLY A 36 6.86 -2.82 12.94
CA GLY A 36 6.90 -3.37 14.30
C GLY A 36 7.00 -4.90 14.39
N VAL A 37 7.09 -5.62 13.27
CA VAL A 37 7.32 -7.07 13.25
C VAL A 37 8.58 -7.45 14.04
N SER A 38 9.66 -6.69 13.93
CA SER A 38 10.90 -6.95 14.68
C SER A 38 10.67 -6.93 16.19
N ALA A 39 9.87 -5.98 16.69
CA ALA A 39 9.56 -5.88 18.12
C ALA A 39 8.71 -7.06 18.61
N VAL A 40 7.72 -7.47 17.82
CA VAL A 40 6.86 -8.63 18.14
C VAL A 40 7.66 -9.94 18.11
N LYS A 41 8.60 -10.08 17.17
CA LYS A 41 9.52 -11.22 17.12
C LYS A 41 10.51 -11.24 18.28
N ALA A 42 11.03 -10.08 18.69
CA ALA A 42 11.86 -9.95 19.88
C ALA A 42 11.11 -10.35 21.16
N ALA A 43 9.79 -10.18 21.21
CA ALA A 43 8.92 -10.71 22.27
C ALA A 43 8.62 -12.23 22.12
N GLY A 44 9.35 -12.93 21.26
CA GLY A 44 9.29 -14.37 21.06
C GLY A 44 8.10 -14.85 20.23
N CYS A 45 7.40 -13.97 19.52
CA CYS A 45 6.33 -14.37 18.60
C CYS A 45 6.90 -14.55 17.19
N THR A 46 6.88 -15.78 16.70
CA THR A 46 7.56 -16.25 15.50
C THR A 46 6.61 -16.83 14.44
N GLY A 47 5.33 -16.99 14.79
CA GLY A 47 4.30 -17.71 14.03
C GLY A 47 4.09 -19.16 14.46
N LYS A 48 4.89 -19.66 15.41
CA LYS A 48 4.81 -21.05 15.89
C LYS A 48 3.41 -21.42 16.35
N GLY A 49 2.91 -22.56 15.87
CA GLY A 49 1.56 -23.07 16.15
C GLY A 49 0.45 -22.46 15.29
N VAL A 50 0.77 -21.51 14.42
CA VAL A 50 -0.19 -20.93 13.48
C VAL A 50 -0.02 -21.55 12.08
N ARG A 51 -1.15 -21.90 11.45
CA ARG A 51 -1.23 -22.40 10.07
C ARG A 51 -1.69 -21.30 9.12
N ILE A 52 -0.98 -21.11 8.01
CA ILE A 52 -1.27 -20.11 6.96
C ILE A 52 -1.41 -20.82 5.61
N GLY A 53 -2.56 -20.65 4.96
CA GLY A 53 -2.83 -21.17 3.62
C GLY A 53 -2.44 -20.17 2.53
N ILE A 54 -1.62 -20.60 1.58
CA ILE A 54 -1.20 -19.87 0.39
C ILE A 54 -2.04 -20.37 -0.78
N ILE A 55 -2.97 -19.56 -1.27
CA ILE A 55 -3.80 -19.88 -2.44
C ILE A 55 -3.19 -19.14 -3.63
N ASP A 56 -2.38 -19.84 -4.42
CA ASP A 56 -1.51 -19.22 -5.45
C ASP A 56 -1.16 -20.23 -6.58
N SER A 57 0.01 -20.07 -7.20
CA SER A 57 0.61 -20.89 -8.26
C SER A 57 1.33 -22.14 -7.76
N GLY A 58 1.29 -22.41 -6.45
CA GLY A 58 2.00 -23.50 -5.78
C GLY A 58 3.18 -23.00 -4.95
N VAL A 59 3.92 -23.91 -4.34
CA VAL A 59 5.14 -23.58 -3.58
C VAL A 59 6.24 -24.58 -3.94
N ASP A 60 7.45 -24.10 -4.23
CA ASP A 60 8.64 -24.97 -4.28
C ASP A 60 9.11 -25.31 -2.87
N TYR A 61 8.40 -26.25 -2.28
CA TYR A 61 8.61 -26.71 -0.90
C TYR A 61 9.98 -27.36 -0.67
N ASP A 62 10.67 -27.80 -1.73
CA ASP A 62 12.07 -28.28 -1.64
C ASP A 62 13.09 -27.15 -1.44
N HIS A 63 12.66 -25.89 -1.53
CA HIS A 63 13.53 -24.76 -1.27
C HIS A 63 14.04 -24.84 0.18
N PRO A 64 15.36 -24.77 0.45
CA PRO A 64 15.90 -24.95 1.81
C PRO A 64 15.31 -23.97 2.83
N ALA A 65 15.12 -22.71 2.42
CA ALA A 65 14.48 -21.71 3.28
C ALA A 65 12.98 -21.99 3.56
N LEU A 66 12.35 -22.89 2.81
CA LEU A 66 10.96 -23.30 2.96
C LEU A 66 10.81 -24.71 3.54
N GLY A 67 11.87 -25.25 4.16
CA GLY A 67 11.83 -26.52 4.90
C GLY A 67 12.32 -27.74 4.11
N GLY A 68 12.60 -27.62 2.81
CA GLY A 68 13.26 -28.68 2.04
C GLY A 68 12.42 -29.94 1.81
N GLY A 69 11.08 -29.84 1.86
CA GLY A 69 10.17 -30.94 1.58
C GLY A 69 8.70 -30.59 1.84
N PHE A 70 7.82 -31.54 1.56
CA PHE A 70 6.36 -31.41 1.62
C PHE A 70 5.71 -32.52 2.44
N GLY A 71 4.67 -32.16 3.19
CA GLY A 71 3.88 -33.10 3.98
C GLY A 71 4.19 -33.01 5.47
N GLU A 72 3.67 -33.99 6.23
CA GLU A 72 3.81 -34.02 7.69
C GLU A 72 5.28 -33.90 8.13
N GLY A 73 5.53 -33.08 9.15
CA GLY A 73 6.89 -32.79 9.65
C GLY A 73 7.64 -31.69 8.88
N TYR A 74 7.19 -31.31 7.69
CA TYR A 74 7.78 -30.20 6.93
C TYR A 74 7.09 -28.86 7.21
N LYS A 75 7.76 -27.76 6.81
CA LYS A 75 7.18 -26.41 6.91
C LYS A 75 5.96 -26.25 6.00
N VAL A 76 6.02 -26.76 4.77
CA VAL A 76 4.86 -26.86 3.87
C VAL A 76 4.19 -28.21 4.11
N ALA A 77 3.31 -28.25 5.10
CA ALA A 77 2.75 -29.50 5.62
C ALA A 77 1.47 -29.96 4.88
N TYR A 78 0.76 -29.01 4.28
CA TYR A 78 -0.55 -29.25 3.67
C TYR A 78 -0.58 -28.72 2.24
N GLY A 79 -1.47 -29.24 1.41
CA GLY A 79 -1.73 -28.65 0.12
C GLY A 79 -2.32 -29.58 -0.93
N HIS A 80 -2.65 -29.01 -2.08
CA HIS A 80 -3.19 -29.72 -3.23
C HIS A 80 -3.02 -28.88 -4.50
N ASP A 81 -2.78 -29.54 -5.64
CA ASP A 81 -2.85 -28.93 -6.96
C ASP A 81 -4.22 -29.17 -7.58
N TYR A 82 -4.96 -28.10 -7.86
CA TYR A 82 -6.28 -28.18 -8.47
C TYR A 82 -6.29 -27.99 -9.98
N VAL A 83 -5.16 -27.63 -10.59
CA VAL A 83 -5.12 -27.15 -11.97
C VAL A 83 -4.11 -27.88 -12.84
N GLY A 84 -2.91 -28.15 -12.32
CA GLY A 84 -1.80 -28.59 -13.14
C GLY A 84 -1.30 -27.49 -14.10
N ASP A 85 -0.20 -27.80 -14.81
CA ASP A 85 0.58 -26.79 -15.52
C ASP A 85 -0.15 -26.12 -16.68
N ARG A 86 -0.90 -26.92 -17.46
CA ARG A 86 -1.51 -26.53 -18.73
C ARG A 86 -2.98 -26.10 -18.64
N TYR A 87 -3.51 -25.90 -17.43
CA TYR A 87 -4.93 -25.56 -17.26
C TYR A 87 -5.32 -24.27 -17.99
N GLY A 88 -4.48 -23.24 -17.95
CA GLY A 88 -4.75 -21.99 -18.65
C GLY A 88 -4.79 -22.11 -20.18
N GLU A 89 -4.09 -23.10 -20.75
CA GLU A 89 -4.07 -23.35 -22.21
C GLU A 89 -5.27 -24.19 -22.65
N THR A 90 -5.58 -25.22 -21.85
CA THR A 90 -6.50 -26.30 -22.24
C THR A 90 -7.91 -26.11 -21.69
N GLY A 91 -8.06 -25.32 -20.63
CA GLY A 91 -9.29 -25.26 -19.82
C GLY A 91 -9.57 -26.55 -19.03
N GLN A 92 -8.70 -27.56 -19.10
CA GLN A 92 -8.85 -28.85 -18.44
C GLN A 92 -7.95 -28.94 -17.21
N ALA A 93 -8.56 -29.03 -16.03
CA ALA A 93 -7.84 -29.07 -14.77
C ALA A 93 -7.29 -30.48 -14.52
N VAL A 94 -5.98 -30.59 -14.27
CA VAL A 94 -5.30 -31.83 -13.88
C VAL A 94 -4.93 -31.71 -12.41
N ALA A 95 -5.80 -32.22 -11.54
CA ALA A 95 -5.57 -32.16 -10.11
C ALA A 95 -4.52 -33.19 -9.66
N GLY A 96 -3.77 -32.87 -8.61
CA GLY A 96 -2.73 -33.72 -8.06
C GLY A 96 -2.40 -33.40 -6.60
N PRO A 97 -1.79 -34.35 -5.87
CA PRO A 97 -1.51 -34.15 -4.45
C PRO A 97 -0.36 -33.19 -4.16
N TYR A 98 0.47 -32.86 -5.16
CA TYR A 98 1.69 -32.08 -5.00
C TYR A 98 1.54 -30.66 -5.58
N PRO A 99 1.35 -29.62 -4.74
CA PRO A 99 1.14 -28.23 -5.17
C PRO A 99 2.46 -27.53 -5.53
N ARG A 100 3.28 -28.18 -6.36
CA ARG A 100 4.60 -27.65 -6.73
C ARG A 100 4.42 -26.39 -7.57
N ASP A 101 5.17 -25.35 -7.23
CA ASP A 101 5.19 -24.13 -8.02
C ASP A 101 5.86 -24.36 -9.37
N CYS A 102 5.31 -23.74 -10.41
CA CYS A 102 5.91 -23.70 -11.74
C CYS A 102 6.15 -22.27 -12.24
N SER A 103 5.53 -21.27 -11.59
CA SER A 103 5.62 -19.85 -11.95
C SER A 103 6.67 -19.12 -11.11
N GLY A 104 6.89 -19.56 -9.88
CA GLY A 104 7.76 -18.93 -8.89
C GLY A 104 7.07 -17.89 -8.00
N HIS A 105 5.86 -17.45 -8.36
CA HIS A 105 5.12 -16.43 -7.63
C HIS A 105 4.71 -16.91 -6.23
N GLY A 106 4.11 -18.10 -6.12
CA GLY A 106 3.69 -18.65 -4.84
C GLY A 106 4.87 -19.04 -3.94
N THR A 107 6.00 -19.45 -4.53
CA THR A 107 7.27 -19.65 -3.82
C THR A 107 7.79 -18.34 -3.21
N ALA A 108 7.74 -17.23 -3.96
CA ALA A 108 8.09 -15.92 -3.46
C ALA A 108 7.17 -15.45 -2.32
N VAL A 109 5.85 -15.69 -2.46
CA VAL A 109 4.86 -15.45 -1.41
C VAL A 109 5.20 -16.23 -0.13
N ALA A 110 5.50 -17.53 -0.26
CA ALA A 110 5.88 -18.39 0.87
C ALA A 110 7.13 -17.88 1.59
N GLY A 111 8.11 -17.36 0.86
CA GLY A 111 9.33 -16.79 1.44
C GLY A 111 9.08 -15.55 2.28
N VAL A 112 8.19 -14.63 1.84
CA VAL A 112 7.79 -13.44 2.63
C VAL A 112 7.14 -13.86 3.95
N ILE A 113 6.31 -14.91 3.91
CA ILE A 113 5.59 -15.41 5.09
C ILE A 113 6.54 -16.10 6.06
N ALA A 114 7.15 -17.22 5.64
CA ALA A 114 7.80 -18.15 6.55
C ALA A 114 9.19 -18.62 6.10
N GLY A 115 9.79 -17.95 5.12
CA GLY A 115 11.16 -18.23 4.69
C GLY A 115 12.15 -18.13 5.86
N HIS A 116 13.07 -19.08 5.97
CA HIS A 116 14.07 -19.06 7.04
C HIS A 116 15.36 -19.75 6.63
N SER A 117 16.45 -18.99 6.59
CA SER A 117 17.80 -19.48 6.35
C SER A 117 18.81 -18.53 6.98
N ARG A 118 20.11 -18.84 6.88
CA ARG A 118 21.15 -17.97 7.42
C ARG A 118 21.11 -16.60 6.74
N GLY A 119 20.76 -15.57 7.50
CA GLY A 119 20.72 -14.17 7.03
C GLY A 119 19.42 -13.77 6.31
N PHE A 120 18.42 -14.65 6.23
CA PHE A 120 17.10 -14.35 5.69
C PHE A 120 16.01 -14.91 6.59
N VAL A 121 15.00 -14.09 6.87
CA VAL A 121 13.87 -14.49 7.70
C VAL A 121 12.62 -13.79 7.22
N GLY A 122 11.56 -14.54 6.96
CA GLY A 122 10.22 -14.03 6.71
C GLY A 122 9.56 -13.53 7.99
N VAL A 123 8.36 -13.02 7.87
CA VAL A 123 7.63 -12.41 8.99
C VAL A 123 7.34 -13.46 10.09
N ALA A 124 6.63 -14.53 9.74
CA ALA A 124 6.22 -15.63 10.61
C ALA A 124 6.99 -16.93 10.29
N HIS A 125 8.31 -16.89 10.44
CA HIS A 125 9.23 -17.97 10.10
C HIS A 125 9.01 -19.35 10.77
N GLU A 126 8.26 -19.45 11.86
CA GLU A 126 7.89 -20.73 12.47
C GLU A 126 6.42 -21.13 12.21
N ALA A 127 5.69 -20.40 11.36
CA ALA A 127 4.36 -20.82 10.94
C ALA A 127 4.41 -22.05 10.02
N THR A 128 3.38 -22.89 10.12
CA THR A 128 3.16 -24.02 9.21
C THR A 128 2.38 -23.53 7.99
N LEU A 129 2.80 -23.91 6.79
CA LEU A 129 2.20 -23.49 5.53
C LEU A 129 1.32 -24.59 4.92
N GLY A 130 0.23 -24.17 4.30
CA GLY A 130 -0.54 -24.97 3.35
C GLY A 130 -0.44 -24.38 1.94
N ALA A 131 -0.09 -25.16 0.93
CA ALA A 131 0.04 -24.70 -0.45
C ALA A 131 -1.14 -25.19 -1.31
N TYR A 132 -2.03 -24.29 -1.73
CA TYR A 132 -3.20 -24.61 -2.54
C TYR A 132 -3.02 -24.00 -3.93
N ARG A 133 -2.59 -24.83 -4.88
CA ARG A 133 -2.30 -24.38 -6.23
C ARG A 133 -3.59 -24.27 -7.04
N VAL A 134 -3.94 -23.04 -7.40
CA VAL A 134 -5.15 -22.69 -8.17
C VAL A 134 -4.83 -21.93 -9.46
N ILE A 135 -3.56 -21.60 -9.69
CA ILE A 135 -3.06 -20.86 -10.85
C ILE A 135 -2.16 -21.78 -11.70
N SER A 136 -2.44 -21.84 -13.01
CA SER A 136 -1.62 -22.50 -14.02
C SER A 136 -0.33 -21.74 -14.36
N CYS A 137 0.62 -22.41 -15.02
CA CYS A 137 1.92 -21.81 -15.34
C CYS A 137 1.79 -20.69 -16.36
N THR A 138 1.07 -20.92 -17.46
CA THR A 138 0.82 -19.91 -18.50
C THR A 138 -0.38 -20.36 -19.36
N PRO A 139 -1.31 -19.47 -19.73
CA PRO A 139 -1.63 -18.22 -19.04
C PRO A 139 -2.06 -18.48 -17.59
N HIS A 140 -1.89 -17.51 -16.71
CA HIS A 140 -2.40 -17.58 -15.34
C HIS A 140 -3.91 -17.43 -15.34
N THR A 141 -4.62 -18.46 -14.86
CA THR A 141 -6.07 -18.48 -14.79
C THR A 141 -6.52 -19.00 -13.43
N VAL A 142 -7.60 -18.43 -12.89
CA VAL A 142 -8.27 -18.89 -11.67
C VAL A 142 -9.76 -18.90 -11.96
N THR A 143 -10.46 -19.93 -11.50
CA THR A 143 -11.92 -19.99 -11.57
C THR A 143 -12.52 -20.11 -10.17
N LEU A 144 -13.75 -19.63 -10.03
CA LEU A 144 -14.50 -19.73 -8.78
C LEU A 144 -14.61 -21.18 -8.27
N ARG A 145 -14.86 -22.13 -9.18
CA ARG A 145 -15.01 -23.55 -8.82
C ARG A 145 -13.76 -24.09 -8.15
N ILE A 146 -12.58 -23.73 -8.66
CA ILE A 146 -11.30 -24.14 -8.09
C ILE A 146 -11.04 -23.40 -6.78
N LEU A 147 -11.31 -22.10 -6.71
CA LEU A 147 -11.15 -21.33 -5.49
C LEU A 147 -12.00 -21.88 -4.33
N LYS A 148 -13.28 -22.20 -4.57
CA LYS A 148 -14.16 -22.80 -3.56
C LYS A 148 -13.59 -24.11 -3.02
N LYS A 149 -13.02 -24.97 -3.87
CA LYS A 149 -12.36 -26.21 -3.46
C LYS A 149 -11.12 -25.94 -2.59
N ALA A 150 -10.28 -24.99 -3.00
CA ALA A 150 -9.08 -24.63 -2.24
C ALA A 150 -9.41 -24.04 -0.85
N LEU A 151 -10.43 -23.18 -0.77
CA LEU A 151 -10.90 -22.60 0.50
C LEU A 151 -11.51 -23.66 1.42
N ALA A 152 -12.29 -24.60 0.88
CA ALA A 152 -12.83 -25.72 1.65
C ALA A 152 -11.70 -26.59 2.24
N LEU A 153 -10.72 -26.98 1.42
CA LEU A 153 -9.58 -27.78 1.89
C LEU A 153 -8.70 -26.98 2.87
N ALA A 154 -8.58 -25.66 2.72
CA ALA A 154 -7.88 -24.82 3.68
C ALA A 154 -8.54 -24.84 5.07
N ASP A 155 -9.88 -24.80 5.13
CA ASP A 155 -10.61 -24.95 6.39
C ASP A 155 -10.49 -26.37 6.97
N GLU A 156 -10.62 -27.41 6.13
CA GLU A 156 -10.43 -28.82 6.54
C GLU A 156 -9.03 -29.06 7.12
N ASN A 157 -7.99 -28.51 6.49
CA ASN A 157 -6.61 -28.53 6.99
C ASN A 157 -6.39 -27.61 8.21
N GLY A 158 -7.44 -26.92 8.68
CA GLY A 158 -7.43 -26.08 9.88
C GLY A 158 -6.58 -24.82 9.76
N MET A 159 -6.49 -24.23 8.57
CA MET A 159 -5.79 -22.95 8.37
C MET A 159 -6.44 -21.85 9.21
N HIS A 160 -5.64 -21.06 9.91
CA HIS A 160 -6.15 -19.91 10.68
C HIS A 160 -6.24 -18.66 9.82
N ILE A 161 -5.36 -18.57 8.81
CA ILE A 161 -5.23 -17.45 7.90
C ILE A 161 -5.10 -18.02 6.49
N VAL A 162 -5.72 -17.39 5.49
CA VAL A 162 -5.46 -17.63 4.07
C VAL A 162 -5.05 -16.33 3.38
N THR A 163 -4.11 -16.42 2.45
CA THR A 163 -3.68 -15.29 1.63
C THR A 163 -3.88 -15.56 0.15
N LEU A 164 -4.38 -14.54 -0.57
CA LEU A 164 -4.70 -14.60 -1.99
C LEU A 164 -4.00 -13.43 -2.71
N SER A 165 -2.97 -13.74 -3.49
CA SER A 165 -2.15 -12.75 -4.20
C SER A 165 -2.48 -12.70 -5.70
N PHE A 166 -3.77 -12.72 -6.03
CA PHE A 166 -4.31 -12.59 -7.38
C PHE A 166 -5.63 -11.84 -7.37
N GLY A 167 -6.07 -11.36 -8.53
CA GLY A 167 -7.37 -10.70 -8.69
C GLY A 167 -8.14 -11.22 -9.90
N VAL A 168 -9.45 -11.39 -9.76
CA VAL A 168 -10.35 -11.78 -10.85
C VAL A 168 -11.21 -10.62 -11.31
N SER A 169 -11.62 -10.65 -12.58
CA SER A 169 -12.50 -9.63 -13.16
C SER A 169 -13.94 -9.78 -12.68
N ARG A 170 -14.66 -8.66 -12.78
CA ARG A 170 -15.94 -8.30 -12.15
C ARG A 170 -17.20 -9.12 -12.51
N ASN A 171 -17.11 -10.04 -13.47
CA ASN A 171 -18.32 -10.68 -14.00
C ASN A 171 -18.83 -11.86 -13.17
N ASP A 172 -18.10 -12.26 -12.11
CA ASP A 172 -18.40 -13.44 -11.27
C ASP A 172 -18.72 -13.07 -9.79
N ASP A 173 -19.01 -11.79 -9.51
CA ASP A 173 -18.86 -11.18 -8.18
C ASP A 173 -19.62 -11.87 -7.02
N VAL A 174 -20.91 -12.18 -7.16
CA VAL A 174 -21.75 -12.65 -6.03
C VAL A 174 -21.26 -13.98 -5.47
N LYS A 175 -20.97 -14.95 -6.35
CA LYS A 175 -20.59 -16.30 -5.90
C LYS A 175 -19.16 -16.37 -5.38
N PHE A 176 -18.29 -15.43 -5.78
CA PHE A 176 -16.97 -15.25 -5.17
C PHE A 176 -17.09 -14.69 -3.75
N LEU A 177 -18.00 -13.73 -3.52
CA LEU A 177 -18.26 -13.18 -2.19
C LEU A 177 -18.75 -14.24 -1.21
N GLU A 178 -19.71 -15.08 -1.62
CA GLU A 178 -20.20 -16.21 -0.81
C GLU A 178 -19.08 -17.14 -0.35
N ALA A 179 -18.14 -17.48 -1.25
CA ALA A 179 -17.02 -18.37 -0.94
C ALA A 179 -16.11 -17.80 0.16
N LEU A 180 -15.90 -16.48 0.16
CA LEU A 180 -15.08 -15.78 1.15
C LEU A 180 -15.86 -15.60 2.46
N GLU A 181 -17.17 -15.36 2.38
CA GLU A 181 -18.04 -15.29 3.55
C GLU A 181 -18.05 -16.61 4.33
N ASP A 182 -18.10 -17.75 3.64
CA ASP A 182 -18.13 -19.09 4.27
C ASP A 182 -16.90 -19.34 5.15
N VAL A 183 -15.69 -19.01 4.67
CA VAL A 183 -14.46 -19.15 5.47
C VAL A 183 -14.35 -18.08 6.56
N HIS A 184 -14.82 -16.86 6.29
CA HIS A 184 -14.84 -15.76 7.26
C HIS A 184 -15.72 -16.09 8.46
N ARG A 185 -16.92 -16.66 8.26
CA ARG A 185 -17.83 -17.11 9.32
C ARG A 185 -17.24 -18.22 10.19
N LYS A 186 -16.27 -18.96 9.65
CA LYS A 186 -15.50 -19.98 10.41
C LYS A 186 -14.29 -19.38 11.13
N ASN A 187 -14.16 -18.05 11.19
CA ASN A 187 -13.04 -17.34 11.82
C ASN A 187 -11.67 -17.63 11.15
N ILE A 188 -11.65 -17.85 9.84
CA ILE A 188 -10.42 -17.85 9.05
C ILE A 188 -10.18 -16.41 8.57
N ILE A 189 -9.01 -15.87 8.88
CA ILE A 189 -8.63 -14.52 8.44
C ILE A 189 -8.24 -14.59 6.96
N VAL A 190 -8.95 -13.86 6.10
CA VAL A 190 -8.67 -13.77 4.67
C VAL A 190 -7.90 -12.48 4.38
N VAL A 191 -6.75 -12.58 3.72
CA VAL A 191 -5.92 -11.42 3.34
C VAL A 191 -5.65 -11.43 1.85
N ALA A 192 -5.95 -10.33 1.16
CA ALA A 192 -5.93 -10.27 -0.30
C ALA A 192 -5.20 -9.02 -0.83
N ALA A 193 -4.47 -9.20 -1.92
CA ALA A 193 -3.78 -8.13 -2.62
C ALA A 193 -4.74 -7.29 -3.48
N VAL A 194 -4.67 -5.95 -3.40
CA VAL A 194 -5.53 -5.06 -4.22
C VAL A 194 -5.31 -5.16 -5.72
N GLY A 195 -4.16 -5.69 -6.14
CA GLY A 195 -3.73 -5.73 -7.52
C GLY A 195 -2.75 -4.63 -7.87
N ASN A 196 -2.18 -4.74 -9.06
CA ASN A 196 -1.20 -3.81 -9.61
C ASN A 196 -1.79 -3.27 -10.93
N PRO A 197 -1.86 -1.95 -11.15
CA PRO A 197 -2.32 -1.40 -12.41
C PRO A 197 -1.41 -1.85 -13.56
N SER A 198 -2.01 -2.34 -14.64
CA SER A 198 -1.30 -2.49 -15.91
C SER A 198 -1.05 -1.10 -16.48
N HIS A 199 0.14 -0.82 -17.03
CA HIS A 199 0.55 0.48 -17.60
C HIS A 199 -0.63 1.19 -18.30
N GLY A 200 -1.18 2.24 -17.65
CA GLY A 200 -2.24 3.08 -18.22
C GLY A 200 -3.69 2.79 -17.83
N HIS A 201 -3.98 1.89 -16.86
CA HIS A 201 -5.37 1.60 -16.46
C HIS A 201 -5.68 1.72 -14.97
N ASN A 202 -6.51 2.74 -14.71
CA ASN A 202 -7.55 2.96 -13.70
C ASN A 202 -7.14 2.98 -12.21
N LEU A 203 -7.26 4.18 -11.61
CA LEU A 203 -7.11 4.40 -10.17
C LEU A 203 -8.43 4.11 -9.44
N ALA A 204 -9.52 4.79 -9.78
CA ALA A 204 -10.80 4.60 -9.11
C ALA A 204 -11.49 3.29 -9.53
N TRP A 205 -12.08 2.56 -8.57
CA TRP A 205 -12.87 1.35 -8.79
C TRP A 205 -12.12 0.17 -9.44
N ALA A 206 -10.79 0.20 -9.41
CA ALA A 206 -9.97 -0.82 -10.04
C ALA A 206 -9.66 -2.01 -9.12
N SER A 207 -9.96 -1.90 -7.82
CA SER A 207 -9.82 -3.01 -6.87
C SER A 207 -10.64 -4.22 -7.29
N LYS A 208 -10.01 -5.39 -7.25
CA LYS A 208 -10.57 -6.67 -7.75
C LYS A 208 -10.94 -7.59 -6.59
N LEU A 209 -11.85 -8.52 -6.84
CA LEU A 209 -12.03 -9.66 -5.94
C LEU A 209 -10.76 -10.54 -5.99
N PRO A 210 -10.33 -11.10 -4.85
CA PRO A 210 -11.02 -11.14 -3.56
C PRO A 210 -10.81 -9.90 -2.66
N ALA A 211 -9.90 -8.98 -2.99
CA ALA A 211 -9.54 -7.85 -2.13
C ALA A 211 -10.67 -6.82 -1.94
N SER A 212 -11.57 -6.66 -2.90
CA SER A 212 -12.75 -5.81 -2.74
C SER A 212 -13.86 -6.42 -1.87
N SER A 213 -13.71 -7.66 -1.41
CA SER A 213 -14.69 -8.32 -0.53
C SER A 213 -14.68 -7.71 0.87
N PRO A 214 -15.85 -7.47 1.50
CA PRO A 214 -15.90 -7.07 2.92
C PRO A 214 -15.36 -8.15 3.87
N HIS A 215 -15.31 -9.40 3.42
CA HIS A 215 -14.78 -10.55 4.17
C HIS A 215 -13.27 -10.75 4.01
N ALA A 216 -12.60 -9.86 3.28
CA ALA A 216 -11.16 -9.85 3.15
C ALA A 216 -10.55 -8.60 3.82
N ILE A 217 -9.30 -8.75 4.27
CA ILE A 217 -8.42 -7.62 4.55
C ILE A 217 -7.70 -7.30 3.25
N SER A 218 -8.05 -6.16 2.67
CA SER A 218 -7.49 -5.65 1.42
C SER A 218 -6.19 -4.91 1.67
N VAL A 219 -5.12 -5.31 0.96
CA VAL A 219 -3.77 -4.81 1.23
C VAL A 219 -3.17 -4.14 0.01
N GLY A 220 -2.88 -2.84 0.15
CA GLY A 220 -2.11 -2.04 -0.79
C GLY A 220 -0.61 -2.02 -0.48
N VAL A 221 0.17 -1.45 -1.39
CA VAL A 221 1.64 -1.40 -1.28
C VAL A 221 2.11 -0.10 -0.64
N MET A 222 2.95 -0.24 0.38
CA MET A 222 3.86 0.81 0.83
C MET A 222 5.23 0.58 0.19
N ASP A 223 5.76 1.62 -0.46
CA ASP A 223 7.17 1.66 -0.83
C ASP A 223 7.98 2.20 0.35
N LEU A 224 8.70 1.28 1.00
CA LEU A 224 9.65 1.61 2.03
C LEU A 224 11.07 1.68 1.45
N ARG A 225 11.29 2.37 0.32
CA ARG A 225 12.66 2.66 -0.12
C ARG A 225 13.44 3.26 1.03
N TYR A 226 14.73 2.98 1.10
CA TYR A 226 15.62 3.52 2.10
C TYR A 226 16.71 4.35 1.43
N LYS A 227 17.20 5.35 2.13
CA LYS A 227 18.41 6.09 1.78
C LYS A 227 19.43 5.90 2.89
N GLU A 228 20.69 5.76 2.49
CA GLU A 228 21.81 5.78 3.39
C GLU A 228 22.02 7.21 3.90
N GLN A 229 22.02 7.38 5.22
CA GLN A 229 22.30 8.65 5.88
C GLN A 229 23.44 8.51 6.87
N GLY A 230 24.17 9.61 7.08
CA GLY A 230 25.06 9.68 8.24
C GLY A 230 24.23 9.57 9.51
N TYR A 231 24.83 9.06 10.58
CA TYR A 231 24.19 9.03 11.88
C TYR A 231 25.20 9.29 12.99
N PHE A 232 24.70 9.77 14.12
CA PHE A 232 25.47 9.88 15.36
C PHE A 232 24.77 9.09 16.47
N ARG A 233 25.52 8.64 17.46
CA ARG A 233 24.97 8.06 18.70
C ARG A 233 24.93 9.12 19.78
N MET A 234 23.78 9.28 20.43
CA MET A 234 23.68 10.02 21.69
C MET A 234 23.99 9.04 22.81
N LEU A 235 25.05 9.33 23.57
CA LEU A 235 25.55 8.47 24.64
C LEU A 235 25.37 9.19 25.97
N ALA A 236 24.68 8.57 26.91
CA ALA A 236 24.57 9.02 28.30
C ALA A 236 25.14 7.92 29.21
N SER A 237 26.21 8.24 29.93
CA SER A 237 26.80 7.34 30.92
C SER A 237 26.28 7.68 32.31
N SER A 238 25.85 6.67 33.05
CA SER A 238 25.41 6.80 34.44
C SER A 238 25.98 5.66 35.28
N SER A 239 25.88 5.75 36.61
CA SER A 239 26.29 4.66 37.52
C SER A 239 25.54 3.34 37.27
N GLY A 240 24.36 3.39 36.63
CA GLY A 240 23.55 2.21 36.25
C GLY A 240 23.85 1.64 34.86
N GLY A 241 24.88 2.15 34.16
CA GLY A 241 25.25 1.72 32.81
C GLY A 241 25.16 2.83 31.76
N VAL A 242 25.37 2.45 30.51
CA VAL A 242 25.34 3.36 29.35
C VAL A 242 23.99 3.24 28.65
N SER A 243 23.30 4.36 28.49
CA SER A 243 22.13 4.48 27.61
C SER A 243 22.55 5.12 26.30
N ASP A 244 22.12 4.56 25.18
CA ASP A 244 22.41 5.10 23.88
C ASP A 244 21.25 5.03 22.88
N ILE A 245 21.22 6.00 21.97
CA ILE A 245 20.31 6.00 20.81
C ILE A 245 21.07 6.44 19.55
N SER A 246 20.74 5.83 18.42
CA SER A 246 21.28 6.22 17.11
C SER A 246 20.32 7.18 16.42
N ILE A 247 20.82 8.33 15.99
CA ILE A 247 20.03 9.37 15.31
C ILE A 247 20.59 9.59 13.90
N PRO A 248 19.82 9.30 12.85
CA PRO A 248 20.21 9.67 11.49
C PRO A 248 20.14 11.18 11.29
N TYR A 249 21.04 11.71 10.46
CA TYR A 249 21.05 13.12 10.09
C TYR A 249 21.24 13.31 8.59
N GLY A 250 20.73 14.43 8.09
CA GLY A 250 21.16 14.99 6.82
C GLY A 250 22.02 16.23 7.04
N ILE A 251 22.87 16.56 6.08
CA ILE A 251 23.67 17.78 6.13
C ILE A 251 22.85 18.89 5.47
N VAL A 252 22.63 19.99 6.18
CA VAL A 252 22.05 21.22 5.61
C VAL A 252 23.11 21.91 4.77
N CYS A 253 24.27 22.13 5.37
CA CYS A 253 25.42 22.90 4.88
C CYS A 253 26.64 22.65 5.80
N GLY A 254 27.81 23.14 5.40
CA GLY A 254 29.08 22.91 6.11
C GLY A 254 29.67 21.52 5.85
N SER A 255 30.91 21.29 6.32
CA SER A 255 31.62 20.01 6.12
C SER A 255 31.66 19.19 7.40
N MET A 256 31.36 17.90 7.29
CA MET A 256 31.51 16.96 8.42
C MET A 256 32.96 16.68 8.79
N GLU A 257 33.93 17.02 7.93
CA GLU A 257 35.36 16.91 8.28
C GLU A 257 35.76 17.83 9.43
N GLN A 258 34.99 18.91 9.64
CA GLN A 258 35.19 19.85 10.74
C GLN A 258 34.56 19.38 12.07
N ALA A 259 33.70 18.34 12.02
CA ALA A 259 33.02 17.85 13.21
C ALA A 259 33.97 16.94 14.02
N PRO A 260 34.09 17.12 15.35
CA PRO A 260 34.81 16.19 16.19
C PRO A 260 34.16 14.80 16.16
N SER A 261 34.94 13.72 16.21
CA SER A 261 34.38 12.35 16.24
C SER A 261 33.45 12.11 17.45
N ASN A 262 33.76 12.75 18.58
CA ASN A 262 32.89 12.80 19.76
C ASN A 262 32.78 14.25 20.27
N VAL A 263 31.59 14.70 20.62
CA VAL A 263 31.36 16.06 21.11
C VAL A 263 30.24 16.11 22.15
N ALA A 264 30.41 16.89 23.22
CA ALA A 264 29.36 17.08 24.22
C ALA A 264 28.14 17.77 23.59
N LEU A 265 26.93 17.34 23.96
CA LEU A 265 25.69 17.94 23.49
C LEU A 265 25.19 18.98 24.49
N ALA A 266 24.89 20.18 24.00
CA ALA A 266 24.17 21.21 24.73
C ALA A 266 22.76 21.35 24.14
N VAL A 267 21.73 21.21 24.97
CA VAL A 267 20.33 21.34 24.57
C VAL A 267 19.93 22.80 24.69
N VAL A 268 19.52 23.39 23.57
CA VAL A 268 19.23 24.82 23.46
C VAL A 268 17.74 25.02 23.27
N HIS A 269 17.17 25.87 24.11
CA HIS A 269 15.79 26.36 24.01
C HIS A 269 15.83 27.87 23.73
N PRO A 270 15.95 28.30 22.46
CA PRO A 270 16.06 29.71 22.11
C PRO A 270 14.75 30.46 22.42
N SER A 271 14.89 31.70 22.89
CA SER A 271 13.73 32.56 23.21
C SER A 271 13.26 33.35 21.98
N GLN A 272 11.96 33.28 21.66
CA GLN A 272 11.37 34.09 20.58
C GLN A 272 11.44 35.59 20.87
N SER A 273 11.34 36.00 22.15
CA SER A 273 11.35 37.42 22.54
C SER A 273 12.72 38.09 22.38
N GLN A 274 13.76 37.32 22.11
CA GLN A 274 15.15 37.78 21.96
C GLN A 274 15.77 37.28 20.66
N GLU A 275 15.00 37.28 19.57
CA GLU A 275 15.49 36.93 18.22
C GLU A 275 16.24 35.57 18.17
N CYS A 276 15.77 34.59 18.93
CA CYS A 276 16.39 33.25 19.01
C CYS A 276 17.81 33.22 19.58
N ALA A 277 18.13 34.17 20.48
CA ALA A 277 19.37 34.18 21.24
C ALA A 277 19.59 32.86 22.00
N ILE A 278 20.85 32.44 22.07
CA ILE A 278 21.30 31.24 22.78
C ILE A 278 21.97 31.68 24.08
N SER A 279 21.30 31.43 25.20
CA SER A 279 21.82 31.69 26.55
C SER A 279 22.56 30.49 27.16
N THR A 280 22.42 29.31 26.57
CA THR A 280 23.08 28.08 27.00
C THR A 280 24.55 28.08 26.55
N ASP A 281 25.47 27.65 27.42
CA ASP A 281 26.88 27.50 27.05
C ASP A 281 27.07 26.34 26.05
N VAL A 282 27.26 26.72 24.78
CA VAL A 282 27.51 25.83 23.65
C VAL A 282 28.96 25.84 23.17
N ARG A 283 29.87 26.58 23.84
CA ARG A 283 31.25 26.74 23.37
C ARG A 283 31.98 25.39 23.33
N GLY A 284 32.46 25.00 22.16
CA GLY A 284 33.11 23.70 21.93
C GLY A 284 32.17 22.49 21.93
N LYS A 285 30.84 22.71 21.97
CA LYS A 285 29.80 21.68 22.05
C LYS A 285 28.98 21.61 20.77
N ALA A 286 28.23 20.53 20.61
CA ALA A 286 27.16 20.44 19.63
C ALA A 286 25.91 21.12 20.20
N ALA A 287 25.40 22.14 19.51
CA ALA A 287 24.16 22.83 19.86
C ALA A 287 22.96 22.07 19.28
N PHE A 288 22.17 21.42 20.14
CA PHE A 288 20.90 20.82 19.77
C PHE A 288 19.76 21.80 19.96
N ILE A 289 19.21 22.30 18.86
CA ILE A 289 18.14 23.28 18.87
C ILE A 289 16.82 22.56 19.04
N ALA A 290 16.31 22.54 20.27
CA ALA A 290 15.14 21.77 20.64
C ALA A 290 13.81 22.43 20.24
N THR A 291 13.79 23.35 19.27
CA THR A 291 12.59 24.02 18.75
C THR A 291 12.69 24.25 17.24
N ASP A 292 11.56 24.28 16.56
CA ASP A 292 11.38 24.63 15.14
C ASP A 292 10.77 26.03 14.96
N GLU A 293 10.53 26.75 16.05
CA GLU A 293 9.94 28.09 16.05
C GLU A 293 10.88 29.19 15.56
N CYS A 294 12.18 28.90 15.51
CA CYS A 294 13.22 29.85 15.14
C CYS A 294 13.69 29.67 13.69
N SER A 295 13.97 30.79 13.01
CA SER A 295 14.60 30.76 11.69
C SER A 295 15.96 30.07 11.76
N ILE A 296 16.23 29.16 10.83
CA ILE A 296 17.52 28.44 10.77
C ILE A 296 18.70 29.40 10.64
N THR A 297 18.54 30.51 9.92
CA THR A 297 19.61 31.50 9.73
C THR A 297 20.02 32.11 11.08
N SER A 298 19.05 32.63 11.84
CA SER A 298 19.28 33.26 13.14
C SER A 298 19.90 32.29 14.14
N VAL A 299 19.43 31.04 14.15
CA VAL A 299 19.94 30.04 15.10
C VAL A 299 21.34 29.58 14.74
N VAL A 300 21.66 29.42 13.44
CA VAL A 300 23.01 29.05 13.00
C VAL A 300 24.00 30.16 13.34
N GLU A 301 23.63 31.42 13.09
CA GLU A 301 24.45 32.60 13.45
C GLU A 301 24.65 32.72 14.97
N ALA A 302 23.59 32.54 15.76
CA ALA A 302 23.66 32.59 17.21
C ALA A 302 24.51 31.45 17.80
N ALA A 303 24.33 30.22 17.31
CA ALA A 303 25.10 29.05 17.76
C ALA A 303 26.58 29.19 17.41
N GLN A 304 26.88 29.69 16.22
CA GLN A 304 28.25 29.98 15.82
C GLN A 304 28.88 31.06 16.70
N THR A 305 28.19 32.19 16.90
CA THR A 305 28.70 33.30 17.72
C THR A 305 28.94 32.86 19.16
N ALA A 306 28.10 31.97 19.68
CA ALA A 306 28.27 31.37 21.00
C ALA A 306 29.38 30.29 21.05
N GLY A 307 29.96 29.91 19.91
CA GLY A 307 31.11 29.01 19.81
C GLY A 307 30.78 27.53 19.67
N ALA A 308 29.58 27.18 19.21
CA ALA A 308 29.24 25.80 18.87
C ALA A 308 30.13 25.28 17.72
N VAL A 309 30.45 23.98 17.75
CA VAL A 309 31.25 23.31 16.71
C VAL A 309 30.40 22.50 15.73
N VAL A 310 29.17 22.18 16.12
CA VAL A 310 28.14 21.54 15.30
C VAL A 310 26.79 22.11 15.73
N ALA A 311 25.87 22.34 14.79
CA ALA A 311 24.47 22.60 15.11
C ALA A 311 23.58 21.46 14.62
N VAL A 312 22.66 21.00 15.46
CA VAL A 312 21.63 20.01 15.10
C VAL A 312 20.26 20.67 15.21
N VAL A 313 19.54 20.73 14.10
CA VAL A 313 18.24 21.39 13.98
C VAL A 313 17.17 20.43 13.46
N GLY A 314 15.90 20.77 13.64
CA GLY A 314 14.82 20.15 12.87
C GLY A 314 14.98 20.44 11.37
N LYS A 315 14.37 19.59 10.52
CA LYS A 315 14.41 19.76 9.05
C LYS A 315 13.96 21.16 8.63
N PRO A 316 14.85 21.99 8.04
CA PRO A 316 14.52 23.38 7.76
C PRO A 316 13.69 23.53 6.48
N ARG A 317 12.87 24.59 6.42
CA ARG A 317 12.10 24.97 5.22
C ARG A 317 12.97 25.59 4.14
N MET A 318 13.95 26.40 4.53
CA MET A 318 14.93 27.04 3.65
C MET A 318 16.35 26.63 4.08
N ARG A 319 17.27 26.54 3.12
CA ARG A 319 18.68 26.25 3.41
C ARG A 319 19.50 27.53 3.37
N PRO A 320 20.39 27.78 4.34
CA PRO A 320 21.37 28.85 4.23
C PRO A 320 22.29 28.60 3.03
N SER A 321 22.77 29.66 2.39
CA SER A 321 23.71 29.59 1.27
C SER A 321 25.13 29.20 1.72
N HIS A 322 25.50 29.51 2.96
CA HIS A 322 26.80 29.20 3.52
C HIS A 322 26.71 28.93 5.02
N CYS A 323 27.48 27.95 5.50
CA CYS A 323 27.58 27.61 6.91
C CYS A 323 29.05 27.32 7.25
N PRO A 324 29.65 28.07 8.19
CA PRO A 324 31.06 27.93 8.56
C PRO A 324 31.34 26.77 9.53
N MET A 325 30.28 26.17 10.09
CA MET A 325 30.32 24.91 10.83
C MET A 325 29.33 23.91 10.21
N PRO A 326 29.50 22.60 10.42
CA PRO A 326 28.51 21.62 10.03
C PRO A 326 27.17 21.85 10.72
N VAL A 327 26.12 22.03 9.90
CA VAL A 327 24.73 22.15 10.35
C VAL A 327 23.98 20.92 9.88
N LEU A 328 23.48 20.15 10.83
CA LEU A 328 22.80 18.89 10.62
C LEU A 328 21.31 19.06 10.83
N PHE A 329 20.51 18.43 9.97
CA PHE A 329 19.08 18.33 10.19
C PHE A 329 18.67 16.91 10.56
N VAL A 330 17.71 16.81 11.47
CA VAL A 330 17.01 15.57 11.82
C VAL A 330 15.53 15.70 11.48
N ASP A 331 14.84 14.59 11.21
CA ASP A 331 13.39 14.61 10.99
C ASP A 331 12.62 14.85 12.30
N SER A 332 11.32 15.11 12.21
CA SER A 332 10.50 15.45 13.39
C SER A 332 10.44 14.32 14.43
N LEU A 333 10.51 13.04 14.01
CA LEU A 333 10.52 11.90 14.93
C LEU A 333 11.85 11.81 15.68
N SER A 334 12.96 11.96 14.97
CA SER A 334 14.30 11.99 15.53
C SER A 334 14.45 13.19 16.47
N LEU A 335 13.94 14.36 16.09
CA LEU A 335 13.89 15.56 16.93
C LEU A 335 13.17 15.29 18.26
N ALA A 336 11.99 14.69 18.22
CA ALA A 336 11.23 14.32 19.42
C ALA A 336 11.96 13.25 20.27
N THR A 337 12.59 12.29 19.61
CA THR A 337 13.39 11.24 20.28
C THR A 337 14.60 11.84 21.01
N MET A 338 15.31 12.76 20.35
CA MET A 338 16.42 13.50 20.95
C MET A 338 15.97 14.33 22.15
N ARG A 339 14.84 15.04 22.06
CA ARG A 339 14.25 15.80 23.19
C ARG A 339 13.94 14.89 24.38
N ASN A 340 13.30 13.75 24.14
CA ASN A 340 12.95 12.80 25.21
C ASN A 340 14.18 12.17 25.87
N PHE A 341 15.23 11.92 25.09
CA PHE A 341 16.50 11.41 25.62
C PHE A 341 17.21 12.49 26.45
N ALA A 342 17.31 13.71 25.91
CA ALA A 342 17.83 14.89 26.61
C ALA A 342 17.11 15.17 27.94
N ALA A 343 15.79 15.03 28.00
CA ALA A 343 15.01 15.25 29.22
C ALA A 343 15.31 14.23 30.33
N LYS A 344 15.85 13.06 29.99
CA LYS A 344 16.13 11.96 30.94
C LYS A 344 17.59 11.89 31.40
N HIS A 345 18.49 12.61 30.73
CA HIS A 345 19.94 12.48 30.94
C HIS A 345 20.61 13.85 31.05
N ALA A 346 21.31 14.08 32.16
CA ALA A 346 21.95 15.36 32.44
C ALA A 346 23.24 15.62 31.63
N SER A 347 23.86 14.58 31.07
CA SER A 347 25.10 14.70 30.29
C SER A 347 25.09 13.73 29.13
N ILE A 348 25.26 14.27 27.91
CA ILE A 348 25.14 13.53 26.67
C ILE A 348 26.34 13.85 25.77
N GLN A 349 26.90 12.82 25.14
CA GLN A 349 27.90 12.93 24.08
C GLN A 349 27.27 12.53 22.74
N LEU A 350 27.61 13.23 21.66
CA LEU A 350 27.36 12.80 20.29
C LEU A 350 28.61 12.12 19.74
N GLY A 351 28.51 10.84 19.38
CA GLY A 351 29.55 10.12 18.65
C GLY A 351 29.17 9.96 17.18
N PHE A 352 29.90 10.60 16.28
CA PHE A 352 29.68 10.48 14.83
C PHE A 352 30.28 9.18 14.31
N MET A 353 29.53 8.48 13.47
CA MET A 353 29.89 7.14 13.00
C MET A 353 30.32 7.16 11.53
N ASP A 354 31.37 6.42 11.19
CA ASP A 354 31.85 6.29 9.79
C ASP A 354 30.89 5.50 8.90
N GLY A 355 30.01 4.67 9.51
CA GLY A 355 28.97 3.93 8.81
C GLY A 355 27.77 4.79 8.43
N LYS A 356 26.94 4.28 7.52
CA LYS A 356 25.62 4.87 7.22
C LYS A 356 24.51 4.11 7.93
N LEU A 357 23.51 4.84 8.39
CA LEU A 357 22.24 4.28 8.85
C LEU A 357 21.24 4.35 7.70
N LEU A 358 20.49 3.27 7.49
CA LEU A 358 19.45 3.26 6.50
C LEU A 358 18.17 3.83 7.07
N THR A 359 17.73 4.93 6.47
CA THR A 359 16.51 5.64 6.87
C THR A 359 15.45 5.49 5.80
N PRO A 360 14.16 5.40 6.17
CA PRO A 360 13.09 5.43 5.18
C PRO A 360 13.26 6.64 4.26
N ASP A 361 13.35 6.38 2.96
CA ASP A 361 13.24 7.37 1.91
C ASP A 361 11.76 7.73 1.81
N THR A 362 11.34 8.70 2.63
CA THR A 362 9.98 9.22 2.69
C THR A 362 9.59 10.00 1.44
N ARG A 363 10.10 9.68 0.25
CA ARG A 363 9.61 10.29 -0.98
C ARG A 363 8.21 9.75 -1.24
N PRO A 364 7.24 10.62 -1.56
CA PRO A 364 5.89 10.16 -1.82
C PRO A 364 5.93 9.25 -3.03
N ILE A 365 5.47 8.02 -2.88
CA ILE A 365 5.00 7.25 -4.02
C ILE A 365 3.50 7.09 -3.88
N LEU A 366 2.82 8.24 -3.78
CA LEU A 366 1.53 8.29 -4.41
C LEU A 366 1.83 8.17 -5.91
N ASN A 367 1.35 7.10 -6.55
CA ASN A 367 1.61 6.66 -7.95
C ASN A 367 2.53 5.44 -8.10
N ASP A 368 2.55 4.57 -7.10
CA ASP A 368 3.20 3.27 -7.26
C ASP A 368 2.37 2.39 -8.22
N ILE A 369 2.96 2.04 -9.37
CA ILE A 369 2.33 1.14 -10.36
C ILE A 369 2.11 -0.29 -9.81
N HIS A 370 2.59 -0.57 -8.60
CA HIS A 370 2.42 -1.83 -7.90
C HIS A 370 1.26 -1.80 -6.88
N THR A 371 0.48 -0.72 -6.82
CA THR A 371 -0.77 -0.68 -6.04
C THR A 371 -1.93 -0.14 -6.86
N THR A 372 -3.00 -0.91 -6.93
CA THR A 372 -4.30 -0.44 -7.39
C THR A 372 -4.93 0.43 -6.31
N TRP A 373 -5.64 1.47 -6.73
CA TRP A 373 -6.40 2.33 -5.82
C TRP A 373 -7.83 1.80 -5.72
N GLY A 374 -8.47 2.08 -4.60
CA GLY A 374 -9.91 2.06 -4.51
C GLY A 374 -10.52 3.39 -4.95
N PRO A 375 -11.75 3.68 -4.51
CA PRO A 375 -12.59 2.80 -3.70
C PRO A 375 -12.98 1.51 -4.41
N SER A 376 -13.61 0.56 -3.72
CA SER A 376 -14.30 -0.54 -4.39
C SER A 376 -15.44 0.02 -5.24
N PHE A 377 -15.98 -0.81 -6.16
CA PHE A 377 -17.03 -0.38 -7.08
C PHE A 377 -18.23 0.26 -6.38
N ASP A 378 -18.64 -0.24 -5.22
CA ASP A 378 -19.73 0.27 -4.39
C ASP A 378 -19.33 1.45 -3.47
N LEU A 379 -18.27 2.19 -3.81
CA LEU A 379 -17.69 3.30 -3.04
C LEU A 379 -17.26 2.94 -1.61
N LYS A 380 -17.03 1.65 -1.33
CA LYS A 380 -16.44 1.25 -0.06
C LYS A 380 -14.95 1.49 -0.03
N MET A 381 -14.44 1.63 1.17
CA MET A 381 -13.01 1.85 1.35
C MET A 381 -12.19 0.65 0.85
N ASN A 382 -11.17 0.93 0.04
CA ASN A 382 -10.20 -0.05 -0.43
C ASN A 382 -8.91 0.69 -0.87
N PRO A 383 -7.70 0.19 -0.59
CA PRO A 383 -7.38 -0.89 0.35
C PRO A 383 -7.85 -0.59 1.78
N ASP A 384 -7.84 -1.60 2.65
CA ASP A 384 -8.06 -1.39 4.08
C ASP A 384 -6.78 -0.85 4.75
N ILE A 385 -5.61 -1.34 4.31
CA ILE A 385 -4.31 -1.06 4.92
C ILE A 385 -3.18 -1.13 3.89
N LEU A 386 -2.06 -0.45 4.17
CA LEU A 386 -0.81 -0.60 3.44
C LEU A 386 0.18 -1.50 4.17
N ALA A 387 0.93 -2.28 3.41
CA ALA A 387 2.07 -3.04 3.92
C ALA A 387 3.25 -3.03 2.93
N PRO A 388 4.47 -3.36 3.39
CA PRO A 388 5.65 -3.39 2.53
C PRO A 388 5.43 -4.35 1.35
N GLY A 389 5.55 -3.84 0.13
CA GLY A 389 5.38 -4.62 -1.10
C GLY A 389 6.35 -4.23 -2.21
N ARG A 390 7.31 -3.35 -1.94
CA ARG A 390 8.36 -2.93 -2.86
C ARG A 390 9.71 -3.38 -2.34
N MET A 391 10.59 -3.78 -3.25
CA MET A 391 11.94 -4.25 -3.00
C MET A 391 11.96 -5.39 -1.97
N MET A 392 10.96 -6.27 -2.05
CA MET A 392 10.81 -7.39 -1.14
C MET A 392 11.85 -8.46 -1.47
N PHE A 393 12.78 -8.70 -0.55
CA PHE A 393 13.73 -9.80 -0.66
C PHE A 393 13.07 -11.11 -0.21
N THR A 394 13.02 -12.11 -1.09
CA THR A 394 12.34 -13.40 -0.81
C THR A 394 12.92 -14.54 -1.63
N THR A 395 12.38 -15.76 -1.47
CA THR A 395 12.79 -16.97 -2.17
C THR A 395 12.45 -16.95 -3.67
N ALA A 396 13.34 -17.53 -4.47
CA ALA A 396 13.19 -17.73 -5.91
C ALA A 396 13.07 -19.23 -6.22
N HIS A 397 12.23 -19.58 -7.19
CA HIS A 397 11.98 -20.97 -7.59
C HIS A 397 13.01 -21.50 -8.60
N LYS A 398 13.35 -20.74 -9.65
CA LYS A 398 14.21 -21.18 -10.76
C LYS A 398 15.20 -20.08 -11.19
N PRO A 399 16.53 -20.30 -11.01
CA PRO A 399 17.10 -21.33 -10.14
C PRO A 399 16.62 -21.13 -8.70
N ARG A 400 16.62 -22.20 -7.89
CA ARG A 400 16.36 -22.08 -6.45
C ARG A 400 17.37 -21.11 -5.84
N GLY A 401 16.89 -20.13 -5.08
CA GLY A 401 17.71 -19.02 -4.59
C GLY A 401 16.87 -17.89 -3.98
N TYR A 402 17.30 -16.65 -4.20
CA TYR A 402 16.59 -15.46 -3.69
C TYR A 402 16.44 -14.41 -4.78
N GLN A 403 15.43 -13.57 -4.64
CA GLN A 403 15.10 -12.51 -5.59
C GLN A 403 14.55 -11.28 -4.86
N ILE A 404 14.50 -10.16 -5.59
CA ILE A 404 13.84 -8.93 -5.17
C ILE A 404 12.62 -8.73 -6.07
N ILE A 405 11.46 -8.48 -5.46
CA ILE A 405 10.19 -8.40 -6.16
C ILE A 405 9.33 -7.25 -5.63
N ASP A 406 8.39 -6.83 -6.48
CA ASP A 406 7.49 -5.70 -6.25
C ASP A 406 6.04 -6.11 -6.53
N GLY A 407 5.09 -5.67 -5.72
CA GLY A 407 3.67 -5.95 -5.91
C GLY A 407 2.84 -6.00 -4.64
N SER A 408 1.56 -5.67 -4.76
CA SER A 408 0.56 -5.96 -3.71
C SER A 408 0.51 -7.45 -3.36
N SER A 409 0.89 -8.32 -4.31
CA SER A 409 1.10 -9.76 -4.13
C SER A 409 2.06 -10.13 -3.00
N PHE A 410 2.94 -9.21 -2.58
CA PHE A 410 3.91 -9.43 -1.50
C PHE A 410 3.57 -8.63 -0.24
N ALA A 411 2.79 -7.56 -0.37
CA ALA A 411 2.21 -6.83 0.76
C ALA A 411 1.12 -7.66 1.48
N ALA A 412 0.23 -8.31 0.73
CA ALA A 412 -0.82 -9.16 1.29
C ALA A 412 -0.28 -10.31 2.17
N PRO A 413 0.66 -11.16 1.71
CA PRO A 413 1.23 -12.21 2.55
C PRO A 413 2.03 -11.67 3.74
N TYR A 414 2.59 -10.46 3.64
CA TYR A 414 3.22 -9.79 4.77
C TYR A 414 2.21 -9.51 5.90
N VAL A 415 1.01 -9.02 5.55
CA VAL A 415 -0.09 -8.82 6.52
C VAL A 415 -0.60 -10.16 7.06
N ALA A 416 -0.76 -11.16 6.19
CA ALA A 416 -1.17 -12.51 6.61
C ALA A 416 -0.19 -13.12 7.63
N ALA A 417 1.11 -12.98 7.40
CA ALA A 417 2.13 -13.45 8.33
C ALA A 417 2.15 -12.61 9.63
N SER A 418 1.89 -11.30 9.54
CA SER A 418 1.75 -10.44 10.73
C SER A 418 0.54 -10.85 11.58
N ALA A 419 -0.55 -11.30 10.95
CA ALA A 419 -1.70 -11.88 11.66
C ALA A 419 -1.30 -13.14 12.44
N ALA A 420 -0.40 -13.97 11.92
CA ALA A 420 0.09 -15.14 12.65
C ALA A 420 0.88 -14.74 13.90
N LEU A 421 1.71 -13.70 13.83
CA LEU A 421 2.39 -13.18 15.01
C LEU A 421 1.38 -12.68 16.07
N PHE A 422 0.32 -12.00 15.61
CA PHE A 422 -0.76 -11.53 16.48
C PHE A 422 -1.51 -12.69 17.17
N LEU A 423 -1.93 -13.72 16.42
CA LEU A 423 -2.64 -14.88 16.97
C LEU A 423 -1.80 -15.62 18.02
N GLN A 424 -0.51 -15.80 17.76
CA GLN A 424 0.41 -16.42 18.72
C GLN A 424 0.53 -15.57 20.00
N ALA A 425 0.72 -14.26 19.88
CA ALA A 425 0.81 -13.35 21.01
C ALA A 425 -0.46 -13.37 21.89
N ARG A 426 -1.64 -13.38 21.25
CA ARG A 426 -2.93 -13.45 21.95
C ARG A 426 -3.15 -14.78 22.65
N SER A 427 -2.76 -15.89 22.03
CA SER A 427 -2.85 -17.23 22.64
C SER A 427 -2.01 -17.33 23.92
N ARG A 428 -0.82 -16.72 23.95
CA ARG A 428 0.00 -16.68 25.18
C ARG A 428 -0.67 -15.91 26.32
N SER A 429 -1.39 -14.83 26.01
CA SER A 429 -2.02 -13.98 27.02
C SER A 429 -3.31 -14.55 27.61
N ALA A 430 -3.91 -15.58 27.00
CA ALA A 430 -5.23 -16.09 27.35
C ALA A 430 -5.21 -17.36 28.24
N ASN A 431 -4.06 -17.80 28.74
CA ASN A 431 -3.89 -19.09 29.43
C ASN A 431 -4.51 -20.30 28.67
N GLY A 432 -4.59 -20.20 27.33
CA GLY A 432 -5.24 -21.16 26.44
C GLY A 432 -5.04 -20.81 24.95
N ILE A 433 -5.21 -21.79 24.05
CA ILE A 433 -4.93 -21.65 22.62
C ILE A 433 -6.09 -20.91 21.91
N VAL A 434 -5.97 -19.59 21.69
CA VAL A 434 -6.94 -18.81 20.87
C VAL A 434 -6.36 -18.62 19.46
N LEU A 435 -6.46 -19.67 18.64
CA LEU A 435 -5.98 -19.65 17.25
C LEU A 435 -7.08 -19.32 16.22
N ARG A 436 -8.36 -19.39 16.60
CA ARG A 436 -9.48 -18.83 15.83
C ARG A 436 -9.92 -17.53 16.50
N TYR A 437 -9.75 -16.42 15.79
CA TYR A 437 -10.06 -15.07 16.25
C TYR A 437 -11.03 -14.43 15.27
N ASP A 438 -11.99 -13.65 15.76
CA ASP A 438 -12.96 -12.95 14.91
C ASP A 438 -12.22 -12.06 13.89
N PRO A 439 -12.31 -12.36 12.58
CA PRO A 439 -11.59 -11.61 11.55
C PRO A 439 -12.00 -10.13 11.50
N ASN A 440 -13.26 -9.80 11.83
CA ASN A 440 -13.73 -8.41 11.89
C ASN A 440 -13.06 -7.65 13.04
N ARG A 441 -12.89 -8.32 14.20
CA ARG A 441 -12.16 -7.75 15.33
C ARG A 441 -10.68 -7.58 15.01
N PHE A 442 -10.08 -8.50 14.26
CA PHE A 442 -8.67 -8.39 13.85
C PHE A 442 -8.47 -7.25 12.85
N LYS A 443 -9.30 -7.19 11.79
CA LYS A 443 -9.34 -6.09 10.83
C LYS A 443 -9.50 -4.74 11.53
N ARG A 444 -10.39 -4.66 12.53
CA ARG A 444 -10.58 -3.46 13.35
C ARG A 444 -9.30 -3.01 14.04
N LEU A 445 -8.60 -3.94 14.70
CA LEU A 445 -7.36 -3.65 15.41
C LEU A 445 -6.25 -3.22 14.47
N LEU A 446 -6.11 -3.91 13.32
CA LEU A 446 -5.14 -3.57 12.29
C LEU A 446 -5.32 -2.14 11.79
N MET A 447 -6.52 -1.81 11.30
CA MET A 447 -6.82 -0.49 10.74
C MET A 447 -6.69 0.61 11.78
N ARG A 448 -7.22 0.39 12.99
CA ARG A 448 -7.08 1.33 14.12
C ARG A 448 -5.62 1.58 14.51
N SER A 449 -4.77 0.56 14.37
CA SER A 449 -3.36 0.65 14.73
C SER A 449 -2.49 1.23 13.64
N ALA A 450 -3.00 1.32 12.41
CA ALA A 450 -2.27 1.80 11.26
C ALA A 450 -1.87 3.27 11.42
N THR A 451 -0.77 3.64 10.76
CA THR A 451 -0.28 5.03 10.76
C THR A 451 -0.50 5.61 9.37
N PRO A 452 -1.39 6.62 9.21
CA PRO A 452 -1.54 7.32 7.94
C PRO A 452 -0.22 7.89 7.44
N TYR A 453 0.06 7.69 6.16
CA TYR A 453 1.17 8.32 5.49
C TYR A 453 0.83 9.79 5.18
N THR A 454 1.73 10.69 5.60
CA THR A 454 1.66 12.12 5.32
C THR A 454 2.52 12.51 4.14
N MET A 455 2.02 13.43 3.33
CA MET A 455 2.72 13.97 2.18
C MET A 455 3.99 14.72 2.60
N PRO A 456 5.16 14.39 2.03
CA PRO A 456 6.40 15.05 2.40
C PRO A 456 6.35 16.54 2.11
N GLY A 457 6.59 17.35 3.14
CA GLY A 457 6.58 18.80 3.02
C GLY A 457 5.18 19.43 3.03
N LEU A 458 4.12 18.64 3.18
CA LEU A 458 2.74 19.11 3.27
C LEU A 458 2.09 18.59 4.57
N PRO A 459 1.27 19.38 5.26
CA PRO A 459 0.52 18.93 6.43
C PRO A 459 -0.72 18.10 6.05
N LEU A 460 -0.64 17.32 4.96
CA LEU A 460 -1.75 16.56 4.38
C LEU A 460 -1.41 15.07 4.38
N ALA A 461 -2.39 14.21 4.61
CA ALA A 461 -2.26 12.79 4.33
C ALA A 461 -2.29 12.49 2.81
N GLY A 462 -1.74 11.36 2.41
CA GLY A 462 -2.03 10.78 1.08
C GLY A 462 -3.50 10.35 0.95
N PRO A 463 -4.02 10.15 -0.27
CA PRO A 463 -5.42 9.79 -0.50
C PRO A 463 -5.78 8.47 0.18
N VAL A 464 -6.88 8.46 0.93
CA VAL A 464 -7.44 7.23 1.51
C VAL A 464 -7.73 6.17 0.44
N PRO A 465 -8.23 6.50 -0.77
CA PRO A 465 -8.39 5.51 -1.83
C PRO A 465 -7.08 4.80 -2.23
N GLN A 466 -5.91 5.34 -1.90
CA GLN A 466 -4.64 4.64 -2.11
C GLN A 466 -4.17 3.87 -0.88
N GLN A 467 -4.30 4.45 0.31
CA GLN A 467 -3.63 3.94 1.52
C GLN A 467 -4.55 3.30 2.57
N GLY A 468 -5.87 3.42 2.42
CA GLY A 468 -6.82 2.95 3.42
C GLY A 468 -6.59 3.63 4.77
N ALA A 469 -6.48 2.84 5.84
CA ALA A 469 -6.15 3.32 7.18
C ALA A 469 -4.67 3.73 7.36
N GLY A 470 -3.81 3.48 6.37
CA GLY A 470 -2.38 3.77 6.42
C GLY A 470 -1.51 2.52 6.59
N MET A 471 -0.26 2.72 7.03
CA MET A 471 0.74 1.67 7.14
C MET A 471 0.49 0.73 8.34
N LEU A 472 0.62 -0.56 8.10
CA LEU A 472 0.63 -1.62 9.11
C LEU A 472 1.57 -1.33 10.28
N ARG A 473 1.05 -1.48 11.51
CA ARG A 473 1.81 -1.44 12.77
C ARG A 473 1.38 -2.58 13.69
N ILE A 474 1.97 -3.76 13.50
CA ILE A 474 1.55 -4.98 14.21
C ILE A 474 1.89 -4.93 15.71
N ASP A 475 2.97 -4.24 16.07
CA ASP A 475 3.32 -3.93 17.44
C ASP A 475 2.21 -3.11 18.12
N ALA A 476 1.74 -2.06 17.43
CA ALA A 476 0.70 -1.18 17.94
C ALA A 476 -0.69 -1.83 18.03
N ALA A 477 -0.94 -2.90 17.25
CA ALA A 477 -2.14 -3.75 17.37
C ALA A 477 -2.11 -4.68 18.58
N LEU A 478 -0.90 -5.00 19.09
CA LEU A 478 -0.68 -5.86 20.27
C LEU A 478 -0.51 -5.08 21.58
N ARG A 479 -0.16 -3.79 21.51
CA ARG A 479 -0.05 -2.93 22.70
C ARG A 479 -1.38 -2.86 23.46
N LYS A 480 -1.31 -2.90 24.79
CA LYS A 480 -2.42 -2.53 25.68
C LYS A 480 -2.59 -1.01 25.58
N ARG A 481 -3.71 -0.57 24.98
CA ARG A 481 -4.00 0.86 24.75
C ARG A 481 -4.89 1.44 25.84
N ALA A 482 -5.00 2.77 25.84
CA ALA A 482 -6.08 3.48 26.50
C ALA A 482 -7.46 2.84 26.20
N PRO A 483 -8.41 2.87 27.15
CA PRO A 483 -9.75 2.32 26.99
C PRO A 483 -10.56 3.17 26.00
N LEU A 484 -10.34 2.92 24.72
CA LEU A 484 -10.95 3.66 23.63
C LEU A 484 -11.41 2.66 22.58
N THR A 485 -12.69 2.70 22.25
CA THR A 485 -13.22 2.09 21.02
C THR A 485 -13.91 3.17 20.23
N VAL A 486 -13.63 3.22 18.92
CA VAL A 486 -14.28 4.16 18.01
C VAL A 486 -14.94 3.42 16.86
N THR A 487 -16.16 3.85 16.51
CA THR A 487 -16.93 3.32 15.38
C THR A 487 -17.57 4.47 14.58
N PRO A 488 -17.78 4.33 13.26
CA PRO A 488 -17.40 3.20 12.41
C PRO A 488 -15.88 3.11 12.19
N LEU A 489 -15.44 2.03 11.56
CA LEU A 489 -14.02 1.83 11.20
C LEU A 489 -13.56 2.70 10.04
N ALA A 490 -14.50 3.10 9.18
CA ALA A 490 -14.32 4.00 8.07
C ALA A 490 -15.65 4.74 7.85
N ILE A 491 -15.58 5.95 7.32
CA ILE A 491 -16.76 6.75 6.99
C ILE A 491 -16.90 6.82 5.48
N GLU A 492 -17.84 6.06 4.95
CA GLU A 492 -18.18 6.02 3.54
C GLU A 492 -19.29 7.04 3.29
N LEU A 493 -18.92 8.22 2.77
CA LEU A 493 -19.84 9.35 2.59
C LEU A 493 -20.76 9.17 1.38
N GLY A 494 -20.49 8.17 0.54
CA GLY A 494 -21.13 7.95 -0.74
C GLY A 494 -20.84 9.05 -1.74
N ASP A 495 -21.65 9.07 -2.80
CA ASP A 495 -21.68 10.12 -3.80
C ASP A 495 -22.72 11.19 -3.41
N VAL A 496 -22.52 12.41 -3.88
CA VAL A 496 -23.57 13.44 -3.89
C VAL A 496 -23.22 14.45 -4.97
N PRO A 497 -24.22 14.96 -5.72
CA PRO A 497 -24.04 16.10 -6.59
C PRO A 497 -23.43 17.28 -5.84
N MET A 498 -22.35 17.85 -6.38
CA MET A 498 -21.52 18.81 -5.66
C MET A 498 -22.29 20.05 -5.17
N GLU A 499 -23.31 20.49 -5.90
CA GLU A 499 -24.19 21.61 -5.51
C GLU A 499 -24.92 21.34 -4.19
N LEU A 500 -25.31 20.08 -3.95
CA LEU A 500 -25.96 19.65 -2.72
C LEU A 500 -24.92 19.42 -1.61
N ALA A 501 -23.73 18.91 -1.95
CA ALA A 501 -22.62 18.79 -0.99
C ALA A 501 -22.18 20.14 -0.45
N GLN A 502 -22.13 21.18 -1.29
CA GLN A 502 -21.77 22.55 -0.88
C GLN A 502 -22.87 23.21 -0.02
N LYS A 503 -24.14 22.93 -0.29
CA LYS A 503 -25.27 23.53 0.45
C LYS A 503 -25.58 22.85 1.79
N LEU A 504 -25.48 21.53 1.86
CA LEU A 504 -25.94 20.77 3.04
C LEU A 504 -24.78 20.14 3.85
N GLY A 505 -23.62 19.97 3.23
CA GLY A 505 -22.55 19.10 3.75
C GLY A 505 -22.97 17.63 3.80
N LYS A 506 -22.00 16.71 3.88
CA LYS A 506 -22.28 15.31 4.24
C LYS A 506 -22.16 15.17 5.75
N ARG A 507 -23.05 14.42 6.38
CA ARG A 507 -22.99 14.14 7.83
C ARG A 507 -22.70 12.68 8.07
N ALA A 508 -21.84 12.42 9.03
CA ALA A 508 -21.64 11.10 9.61
C ALA A 508 -21.67 11.21 11.14
N THR A 509 -21.81 10.08 11.82
CA THR A 509 -21.69 10.02 13.28
C THR A 509 -20.58 9.06 13.65
N ILE A 510 -19.63 9.52 14.44
CA ILE A 510 -18.68 8.64 15.12
C ILE A 510 -19.17 8.38 16.54
N THR A 511 -18.92 7.20 17.06
CA THR A 511 -19.19 6.85 18.46
C THR A 511 -17.86 6.61 19.16
N ILE A 512 -17.63 7.34 20.24
CA ILE A 512 -16.44 7.22 21.10
C ILE A 512 -16.89 6.49 22.36
N ALA A 513 -16.38 5.29 22.58
CA ALA A 513 -16.66 4.47 23.75
C ALA A 513 -15.44 4.41 24.68
N ASN A 514 -15.69 4.66 25.97
CA ASN A 514 -14.73 4.45 27.02
C ASN A 514 -14.91 3.05 27.60
N ASP A 515 -14.04 2.13 27.20
CA ASP A 515 -14.09 0.73 27.63
C ASP A 515 -13.53 0.49 29.04
N GLY A 516 -13.11 1.55 29.72
CA GLY A 516 -12.37 1.53 30.97
C GLY A 516 -13.27 1.79 32.16
N ASP A 517 -12.64 1.75 33.34
CA ASP A 517 -13.32 1.88 34.63
C ASP A 517 -13.21 3.30 35.22
N THR A 518 -12.56 4.22 34.51
CA THR A 518 -12.38 5.63 34.89
C THR A 518 -12.81 6.55 33.75
N ALA A 519 -13.36 7.72 34.07
CA ALA A 519 -13.72 8.71 33.06
C ALA A 519 -12.49 9.16 32.27
N CYS A 520 -12.65 9.32 30.95
CA CYS A 520 -11.58 9.72 30.06
C CYS A 520 -12.01 10.91 29.19
N SER A 521 -11.06 11.80 28.90
CA SER A 521 -11.23 12.88 27.92
C SER A 521 -10.53 12.48 26.62
N TYR A 522 -11.18 12.75 25.49
CA TYR A 522 -10.67 12.45 24.15
C TYR A 522 -10.68 13.72 23.32
N THR A 523 -9.54 14.05 22.72
CA THR A 523 -9.45 15.13 21.73
C THR A 523 -9.83 14.59 20.35
N ILE A 524 -10.65 15.34 19.64
CA ILE A 524 -11.12 15.03 18.30
C ILE A 524 -10.49 16.04 17.33
N GLY A 525 -9.78 15.54 16.34
CA GLY A 525 -9.12 16.32 15.31
C GLY A 525 -9.47 15.85 13.90
N HIS A 526 -8.91 16.55 12.92
CA HIS A 526 -9.06 16.23 11.50
C HIS A 526 -7.69 16.27 10.83
N LEU A 527 -7.36 15.21 10.09
CA LEU A 527 -6.20 15.14 9.21
C LEU A 527 -6.70 15.11 7.76
N PRO A 528 -6.68 16.25 7.05
CA PRO A 528 -7.09 16.28 5.64
C PRO A 528 -6.12 15.47 4.77
N SER A 529 -6.61 14.95 3.64
CA SER A 529 -5.78 14.30 2.63
C SER A 529 -5.92 14.94 1.27
N VAL A 530 -4.89 14.84 0.44
CA VAL A 530 -4.95 15.31 -0.96
C VAL A 530 -6.07 14.58 -1.71
N SER A 531 -6.86 15.33 -2.50
CA SER A 531 -7.91 14.75 -3.35
C SER A 531 -7.34 14.32 -4.68
N THR A 532 -8.03 13.38 -5.33
CA THR A 532 -7.68 12.93 -6.67
C THR A 532 -8.85 13.17 -7.63
N ARG A 533 -8.49 13.64 -8.82
CA ARG A 533 -9.42 13.82 -9.93
C ARG A 533 -9.55 12.47 -10.64
N ILE A 534 -10.77 12.11 -11.05
CA ILE A 534 -11.02 10.79 -11.67
C ILE A 534 -10.87 10.86 -13.19
N PHE A 535 -11.28 11.98 -13.80
CA PHE A 535 -11.29 12.18 -15.24
C PHE A 535 -10.55 13.46 -15.61
N ASP A 536 -9.92 13.51 -16.78
CA ASP A 536 -9.36 14.75 -17.33
C ASP A 536 -10.45 15.64 -17.96
N ASP A 537 -10.04 16.78 -18.52
CA ASP A 537 -10.94 17.73 -19.20
C ASP A 537 -11.62 17.14 -20.45
N HIS A 538 -11.07 16.06 -20.99
CA HIS A 538 -11.58 15.34 -22.16
C HIS A 538 -12.54 14.20 -21.76
N GLY A 539 -12.70 13.92 -20.46
CA GLY A 539 -13.52 12.83 -19.96
C GLY A 539 -12.84 11.46 -20.00
N ASP A 540 -11.53 11.43 -20.25
CA ASP A 540 -10.73 10.22 -20.14
C ASP A 540 -10.35 9.98 -18.68
N MET A 541 -10.32 8.71 -18.27
CA MET A 541 -9.90 8.41 -16.90
C MET A 541 -8.43 8.75 -16.72
N LEU A 542 -8.15 9.49 -15.64
CA LEU A 542 -6.79 9.84 -15.29
C LEU A 542 -5.98 8.59 -14.93
N THR A 543 -4.78 8.54 -15.50
CA THR A 543 -3.74 7.63 -15.03
C THR A 543 -3.12 8.18 -13.75
N SER A 544 -2.35 7.37 -13.03
CA SER A 544 -1.77 7.70 -11.70
C SER A 544 -1.20 9.13 -11.56
N HIS A 545 -0.80 9.83 -12.60
CA HIS A 545 0.06 11.00 -12.47
C HIS A 545 -0.56 12.34 -12.02
N GLU A 546 -1.87 12.50 -11.89
CA GLU A 546 -2.49 13.81 -11.61
C GLU A 546 -3.08 13.92 -10.19
N LEU A 547 -2.21 14.19 -9.21
CA LEU A 547 -2.61 14.54 -7.84
C LEU A 547 -2.69 16.06 -7.70
N SER A 548 -3.74 16.54 -7.04
CA SER A 548 -3.92 17.97 -6.72
C SER A 548 -3.99 18.18 -5.21
N SER A 549 -3.55 19.34 -4.74
CA SER A 549 -3.55 19.70 -3.32
C SER A 549 -4.93 20.05 -2.76
N VAL A 550 -6.00 19.96 -3.55
CA VAL A 550 -7.36 20.29 -3.10
C VAL A 550 -7.90 19.20 -2.18
N HIS A 551 -8.59 19.54 -1.10
CA HIS A 551 -9.08 18.58 -0.10
C HIS A 551 -10.39 19.01 0.55
N ALA A 552 -11.22 18.06 1.01
CA ALA A 552 -12.40 18.38 1.80
C ALA A 552 -12.01 18.85 3.21
N GLU A 553 -12.67 19.90 3.70
CA GLU A 553 -12.58 20.34 5.10
C GLU A 553 -13.63 19.58 5.92
N ALA A 554 -13.28 19.11 7.12
CA ALA A 554 -14.24 18.49 8.04
C ALA A 554 -14.45 19.40 9.25
N ALA A 555 -15.71 19.74 9.51
CA ALA A 555 -16.14 20.53 10.65
C ALA A 555 -16.94 19.65 11.62
N ILE A 556 -16.58 19.70 12.90
CA ILE A 556 -17.28 18.94 13.95
C ILE A 556 -18.50 19.76 14.38
N SER A 557 -19.70 19.26 14.08
CA SER A 557 -20.95 20.00 14.22
C SER A 557 -21.69 19.67 15.51
N GLN A 558 -21.21 20.19 16.65
CA GLN A 558 -22.09 20.46 17.80
C GLN A 558 -21.82 21.84 18.38
N ALA A 559 -22.82 22.72 18.25
CA ALA A 559 -22.80 24.08 18.74
C ALA A 559 -23.11 24.22 20.26
N ALA A 560 -23.23 23.13 21.03
CA ALA A 560 -23.65 23.22 22.43
C ALA A 560 -22.94 22.31 23.45
N ALA A 561 -22.15 21.30 23.05
CA ALA A 561 -21.42 20.44 24.01
C ALA A 561 -19.91 20.27 23.72
N ILE A 562 -19.39 20.91 22.67
CA ILE A 562 -17.97 20.90 22.31
C ILE A 562 -17.41 22.28 22.62
N GLN A 563 -16.98 22.49 23.86
CA GLN A 563 -16.35 23.75 24.24
C GLN A 563 -14.90 23.87 23.72
N SER A 564 -14.26 22.76 23.30
CA SER A 564 -12.84 22.76 22.91
C SER A 564 -12.38 21.47 22.21
N SER A 565 -12.95 21.06 21.07
CA SER A 565 -12.53 19.85 20.30
C SER A 565 -12.26 18.58 21.14
N THR A 566 -12.84 18.49 22.34
CA THR A 566 -12.50 17.52 23.38
C THR A 566 -13.80 17.10 24.04
N VAL A 567 -13.96 15.81 24.24
CA VAL A 567 -15.16 15.21 24.82
C VAL A 567 -14.78 14.35 26.01
N ARG A 568 -15.57 14.44 27.08
CA ARG A 568 -15.44 13.55 28.24
C ARG A 568 -16.45 12.41 28.10
N VAL A 569 -15.99 11.18 28.27
CA VAL A 569 -16.86 9.99 28.27
C VAL A 569 -16.66 9.22 29.57
N GLU A 570 -17.77 9.02 30.27
CA GLU A 570 -17.79 8.30 31.54
C GLU A 570 -17.43 6.80 31.37
N PRO A 571 -16.97 6.13 32.44
CA PRO A 571 -16.61 4.70 32.39
C PRO A 571 -17.73 3.86 31.78
N ARG A 572 -17.36 2.92 30.89
CA ARG A 572 -18.32 1.99 30.25
C ARG A 572 -19.47 2.68 29.51
N ARG A 573 -19.31 3.96 29.15
CA ARG A 573 -20.29 4.73 28.34
C ARG A 573 -19.73 5.04 26.97
N SER A 574 -20.62 5.45 26.08
CA SER A 574 -20.30 5.89 24.73
C SER A 574 -20.97 7.22 24.41
N LEU A 575 -20.30 8.05 23.63
CA LEU A 575 -20.80 9.32 23.13
C LEU A 575 -20.86 9.30 21.61
N ALA A 576 -22.03 9.62 21.05
CA ALA A 576 -22.20 9.86 19.63
C ALA A 576 -21.82 11.30 19.28
N VAL A 577 -20.89 11.47 18.35
CA VAL A 577 -20.37 12.76 17.89
C VAL A 577 -20.68 12.90 16.39
N PRO A 578 -21.58 13.82 16.01
CA PRO A 578 -21.82 14.12 14.61
C PRO A 578 -20.64 14.89 14.01
N VAL A 579 -20.32 14.58 12.76
CA VAL A 579 -19.25 15.19 11.98
C VAL A 579 -19.83 15.63 10.64
N THR A 580 -19.58 16.87 10.24
CA THR A 580 -19.97 17.41 8.93
C THR A 580 -18.75 17.56 8.04
N PHE A 581 -18.87 17.11 6.78
CA PHE A 581 -17.84 17.23 5.76
C PHE A 581 -18.30 18.25 4.73
N THR A 582 -17.46 19.25 4.48
CA THR A 582 -17.70 20.33 3.51
C THR A 582 -16.63 20.29 2.43
N ILE A 583 -17.08 20.26 1.18
CA ILE A 583 -16.21 20.24 0.02
C ILE A 583 -15.95 21.70 -0.40
N PRO A 584 -14.70 22.17 -0.53
CA PRO A 584 -14.40 23.54 -0.93
C PRO A 584 -15.09 23.93 -2.25
N ALA A 585 -15.58 25.17 -2.31
CA ALA A 585 -16.21 25.72 -3.51
C ALA A 585 -15.26 25.82 -4.71
N THR A 586 -13.94 25.78 -4.47
CA THR A 586 -12.88 25.79 -5.50
C THR A 586 -12.84 24.52 -6.34
N LEU A 587 -13.50 23.44 -5.90
CA LEU A 587 -13.69 22.25 -6.72
C LEU A 587 -14.78 22.54 -7.74
N ALA A 588 -14.42 22.66 -9.02
CA ALA A 588 -15.38 22.91 -10.09
C ALA A 588 -16.24 21.65 -10.36
N TYR A 589 -17.52 21.85 -10.68
CA TYR A 589 -18.49 20.76 -10.94
C TYR A 589 -18.02 19.81 -12.06
N LYS A 590 -17.18 20.30 -12.97
CA LYS A 590 -16.72 19.57 -14.15
C LYS A 590 -15.78 18.40 -13.85
N ASP A 591 -15.14 18.40 -12.68
CA ASP A 591 -13.87 17.68 -12.49
C ASP A 591 -13.96 16.42 -11.60
N ARG A 592 -15.12 16.12 -10.99
CA ARG A 592 -15.44 14.85 -10.29
C ARG A 592 -14.31 14.30 -9.42
N TRP A 593 -14.35 14.64 -8.14
CA TRP A 593 -13.25 14.39 -7.21
C TRP A 593 -13.56 13.27 -6.22
N LEU A 594 -12.57 12.42 -5.99
CA LEU A 594 -12.50 11.62 -4.78
C LEU A 594 -11.83 12.47 -3.70
N TYR A 595 -12.60 12.82 -2.69
CA TYR A 595 -12.12 13.55 -1.52
C TYR A 595 -12.04 12.60 -0.33
N SER A 596 -11.03 12.79 0.51
CA SER A 596 -10.80 11.91 1.65
C SER A 596 -10.06 12.61 2.79
N GLY A 597 -9.90 11.90 3.90
CA GLY A 597 -9.04 12.30 5.02
C GLY A 597 -9.29 11.39 6.22
N TYR A 598 -8.94 11.86 7.41
CA TYR A 598 -9.13 11.10 8.64
C TYR A 598 -9.74 11.97 9.74
N ILE A 599 -10.69 11.42 10.47
CA ILE A 599 -11.05 11.93 11.80
C ILE A 599 -10.11 11.29 12.81
N VAL A 600 -9.51 12.10 13.67
CA VAL A 600 -8.53 11.66 14.67
C VAL A 600 -9.19 11.70 16.04
N VAL A 601 -9.15 10.61 16.78
CA VAL A 601 -9.57 10.57 18.20
C VAL A 601 -8.38 10.19 19.04
N ASP A 602 -7.96 11.10 19.90
CA ASP A 602 -6.75 10.98 20.71
C ASP A 602 -7.09 10.97 22.21
N PRO A 603 -6.86 9.85 22.92
CA PRO A 603 -7.12 9.74 24.36
C PRO A 603 -6.09 10.49 25.21
N SER A 604 -5.00 10.96 24.63
CA SER A 604 -3.94 11.71 25.33
C SER A 604 -3.52 12.94 24.53
N GLY A 605 -4.43 13.43 23.67
CA GLY A 605 -4.19 14.57 22.82
C GLY A 605 -4.27 15.87 23.61
N THR A 606 -3.43 16.81 23.22
CA THR A 606 -3.54 18.22 23.62
C THR A 606 -3.89 19.01 22.37
N ALA A 607 -4.89 19.90 22.44
CA ALA A 607 -5.26 20.73 21.31
C ALA A 607 -4.04 21.51 20.79
N GLY A 608 -3.79 21.46 19.48
CA GLY A 608 -2.65 22.10 18.83
C GLY A 608 -1.35 21.28 18.83
N MET A 609 -1.31 20.10 19.45
CA MET A 609 -0.15 19.19 19.42
C MET A 609 -0.35 18.03 18.42
N PRO A 610 0.73 17.42 17.90
CA PRO A 610 0.64 16.22 17.08
C PRO A 610 -0.08 15.09 17.83
N PRO A 611 -0.85 14.23 17.14
CA PRO A 611 -1.54 13.11 17.78
C PRO A 611 -0.57 12.15 18.49
N SER A 612 -1.00 11.64 19.63
CA SER A 612 -0.26 10.67 20.44
C SER A 612 -0.14 9.31 19.74
N ALA A 613 0.75 8.45 20.25
CA ALA A 613 0.91 7.09 19.74
C ALA A 613 -0.33 6.19 19.95
N ASP A 614 -1.31 6.65 20.71
CA ASP A 614 -2.56 5.92 21.00
C ASP A 614 -3.76 6.49 20.25
N ALA A 615 -3.55 7.57 19.47
CA ALA A 615 -4.56 8.13 18.58
C ALA A 615 -5.12 7.07 17.62
N VAL A 616 -6.39 7.25 17.31
CA VAL A 616 -7.15 6.42 16.36
C VAL A 616 -7.52 7.28 15.17
N TYR A 617 -7.15 6.82 13.98
CA TYR A 617 -7.48 7.47 12.71
C TYR A 617 -8.65 6.74 12.06
N ILE A 618 -9.71 7.48 11.77
CA ILE A 618 -10.92 6.99 11.12
C ILE A 618 -10.92 7.54 9.70
N PRO A 619 -10.50 6.76 8.69
CA PRO A 619 -10.49 7.21 7.32
C PRO A 619 -11.91 7.52 6.83
N TYR A 620 -12.05 8.57 6.03
CA TYR A 620 -13.28 8.89 5.31
C TYR A 620 -13.00 9.11 3.83
N LEU A 621 -14.02 8.86 3.01
CA LEU A 621 -13.97 8.94 1.56
C LEU A 621 -15.35 9.35 1.04
N GLY A 622 -15.38 10.18 0.01
CA GLY A 622 -16.59 10.46 -0.76
C GLY A 622 -16.30 10.87 -2.20
N LEU A 623 -17.36 10.89 -3.00
CA LEU A 623 -17.32 11.27 -4.42
C LEU A 623 -18.12 12.55 -4.65
N SER A 624 -17.52 13.56 -5.28
CA SER A 624 -18.24 14.75 -5.77
C SER A 624 -18.77 14.50 -7.19
N GLY A 625 -19.80 13.67 -7.29
CA GLY A 625 -20.36 13.17 -8.54
C GLY A 625 -21.56 12.27 -8.31
N ASP A 626 -21.95 11.53 -9.35
CA ASP A 626 -22.97 10.48 -9.29
C ASP A 626 -22.29 9.16 -9.64
N LEU A 627 -22.26 8.23 -8.68
CA LEU A 627 -21.54 6.97 -8.80
C LEU A 627 -21.97 6.17 -10.04
N ILE A 628 -23.27 6.09 -10.31
CA ILE A 628 -23.82 5.31 -11.41
C ILE A 628 -23.34 5.88 -12.73
N VAL A 629 -23.40 7.22 -12.86
CA VAL A 629 -22.87 7.91 -14.04
C VAL A 629 -21.38 7.64 -14.17
N GLU A 630 -20.59 7.89 -13.13
CA GLU A 630 -19.14 7.77 -13.21
C GLU A 630 -18.70 6.33 -13.57
N GLN A 631 -19.35 5.31 -13.02
CA GLN A 631 -19.07 3.91 -13.33
C GLN A 631 -19.35 3.56 -14.80
N GLN A 632 -20.43 4.09 -15.37
CA GLN A 632 -20.72 3.90 -16.79
C GLN A 632 -19.65 4.57 -17.67
N LEU A 633 -19.19 5.76 -17.29
CA LEU A 633 -18.09 6.45 -17.99
C LEU A 633 -16.78 5.65 -17.94
N VAL A 634 -16.45 5.05 -16.79
CA VAL A 634 -15.31 4.13 -16.63
C VAL A 634 -15.41 2.95 -17.57
N GLU A 635 -16.58 2.32 -17.63
CA GLU A 635 -16.81 1.17 -18.50
C GLU A 635 -16.62 1.56 -19.97
N GLN A 636 -17.14 2.72 -20.39
CA GLN A 636 -16.95 3.22 -21.75
C GLN A 636 -15.48 3.50 -22.07
N SER A 637 -14.74 4.11 -21.13
CA SER A 637 -13.29 4.31 -21.26
C SER A 637 -12.54 2.99 -21.47
N GLY A 638 -12.88 1.95 -20.69
CA GLY A 638 -12.33 0.61 -20.87
C GLY A 638 -12.66 -0.02 -22.23
N LYS A 639 -13.89 0.16 -22.74
CA LYS A 639 -14.29 -0.31 -24.07
C LYS A 639 -13.51 0.42 -25.17
N MET A 640 -13.34 1.73 -25.08
CA MET A 640 -12.54 2.52 -26.02
C MET A 640 -11.07 2.07 -26.05
N SER A 641 -10.45 1.85 -24.88
CA SER A 641 -9.08 1.29 -24.82
C SER A 641 -8.98 -0.12 -25.42
N THR A 642 -10.02 -0.94 -25.23
CA THR A 642 -10.10 -2.27 -25.85
C THR A 642 -10.15 -2.16 -27.37
N ILE A 643 -10.92 -1.21 -27.91
CA ILE A 643 -10.96 -0.91 -29.35
C ILE A 643 -9.55 -0.49 -29.82
N ASP A 644 -8.86 0.42 -29.12
CA ASP A 644 -7.48 0.83 -29.43
C ASP A 644 -6.53 -0.39 -29.51
N SER A 645 -6.62 -1.30 -28.54
CA SER A 645 -5.80 -2.53 -28.50
C SER A 645 -6.11 -3.49 -29.66
N LEU A 646 -7.39 -3.64 -30.00
CA LEU A 646 -7.84 -4.44 -31.14
C LEU A 646 -7.32 -3.84 -32.46
N LEU A 647 -7.42 -2.53 -32.65
CA LEU A 647 -6.91 -1.84 -33.83
C LEU A 647 -5.39 -1.96 -33.97
N ARG A 648 -4.62 -1.79 -32.89
CA ARG A 648 -3.16 -2.06 -32.88
C ARG A 648 -2.84 -3.51 -33.24
N SER A 649 -3.64 -4.46 -32.75
CA SER A 649 -3.50 -5.88 -33.12
C SER A 649 -3.77 -6.12 -34.60
N VAL A 650 -4.80 -5.46 -35.17
CA VAL A 650 -5.11 -5.52 -36.60
C VAL A 650 -3.96 -4.95 -37.42
N GLN A 651 -3.39 -3.80 -37.04
CA GLN A 651 -2.21 -3.23 -37.71
C GLN A 651 -0.98 -4.16 -37.68
N LYS A 652 -0.79 -4.93 -36.60
CA LYS A 652 0.27 -5.95 -36.53
C LYS A 652 -0.03 -7.12 -37.48
N LEU A 653 -1.30 -7.54 -37.56
CA LEU A 653 -1.73 -8.58 -38.50
C LEU A 653 -1.64 -8.13 -39.96
N GLU A 654 -1.95 -6.87 -40.28
CA GLU A 654 -1.75 -6.30 -41.63
C GLU A 654 -0.29 -6.36 -42.07
N ARG A 655 0.64 -5.99 -41.17
CA ARG A 655 2.09 -6.10 -41.46
C ARG A 655 2.51 -7.56 -41.69
N ARG A 656 1.95 -8.49 -40.91
CA ARG A 656 2.19 -9.92 -41.09
C ARG A 656 1.59 -10.43 -42.41
N LEU A 657 0.41 -9.96 -42.79
CA LEU A 657 -0.25 -10.29 -44.05
C LEU A 657 0.63 -9.86 -45.24
N GLN A 658 1.10 -8.60 -45.23
CA GLN A 658 2.01 -8.08 -46.26
C GLN A 658 3.30 -8.90 -46.36
N ALA A 659 3.93 -9.21 -45.22
CA ALA A 659 5.14 -10.04 -45.21
C ALA A 659 4.88 -11.47 -45.72
N THR A 660 3.72 -12.04 -45.40
CA THR A 660 3.32 -13.39 -45.86
C THR A 660 3.04 -13.38 -47.36
N GLN A 661 2.37 -12.35 -47.89
CA GLN A 661 2.13 -12.16 -49.32
C GLN A 661 3.43 -12.00 -50.11
N GLN A 662 4.41 -11.28 -49.56
CA GLN A 662 5.75 -11.13 -50.17
C GLN A 662 6.56 -12.43 -50.16
N ALA A 663 6.42 -13.25 -49.11
CA ALA A 663 7.13 -14.53 -48.98
C ALA A 663 6.49 -15.68 -49.80
N ALA A 664 5.26 -15.50 -50.30
CA ALA A 664 4.47 -16.53 -50.98
C ALA A 664 5.00 -16.96 -52.37
N SER A 665 6.18 -16.50 -52.79
CA SER A 665 6.81 -16.81 -54.08
C SER A 665 7.32 -18.26 -54.23
N THR A 666 7.29 -19.07 -53.17
CA THR A 666 7.96 -20.40 -53.11
C THR A 666 7.02 -21.61 -52.86
N SER A 667 5.76 -21.41 -52.46
CA SER A 667 4.76 -22.48 -52.31
C SER A 667 3.33 -21.91 -52.22
N ARG A 668 2.45 -22.26 -53.17
CA ARG A 668 1.13 -21.64 -53.35
C ARG A 668 0.11 -21.99 -52.25
N ASP A 669 -0.04 -23.27 -51.89
CA ASP A 669 -1.13 -23.74 -51.02
C ASP A 669 -0.92 -23.40 -49.53
N ALA A 670 0.30 -23.60 -49.01
CA ALA A 670 0.63 -23.27 -47.62
C ALA A 670 0.51 -21.75 -47.36
N SER A 671 0.89 -20.93 -48.36
CA SER A 671 0.79 -19.47 -48.30
C SER A 671 -0.66 -19.00 -48.31
N GLN A 672 -1.52 -19.59 -49.14
CA GLN A 672 -2.96 -19.27 -49.16
C GLN A 672 -3.68 -19.62 -47.86
N LYS A 673 -3.31 -20.74 -47.20
CA LYS A 673 -3.87 -21.09 -45.89
C LYS A 673 -3.44 -20.08 -44.82
N ALA A 674 -2.16 -19.73 -44.76
CA ALA A 674 -1.63 -18.76 -43.81
C ALA A 674 -2.26 -17.37 -43.99
N ILE A 675 -2.47 -16.94 -45.23
CA ILE A 675 -3.16 -15.70 -45.56
C ILE A 675 -4.62 -15.72 -45.06
N ARG A 676 -5.38 -16.79 -45.35
CA ARG A 676 -6.77 -16.94 -44.86
C ARG A 676 -6.87 -16.91 -43.34
N ASP A 677 -5.94 -17.56 -42.63
CA ASP A 677 -5.91 -17.57 -41.17
C ASP A 677 -5.64 -16.17 -40.58
N VAL A 678 -4.77 -15.37 -41.21
CA VAL A 678 -4.50 -13.99 -40.79
C VAL A 678 -5.74 -13.11 -41.04
N CYS A 679 -6.37 -13.21 -42.21
CA CYS A 679 -7.61 -12.49 -42.53
C CYS A 679 -8.76 -12.84 -41.57
N LYS A 680 -8.92 -14.12 -41.22
CA LYS A 680 -9.94 -14.58 -40.25
C LYS A 680 -9.70 -13.97 -38.86
N GLN A 681 -8.45 -13.90 -38.42
CA GLN A 681 -8.09 -13.24 -37.15
C GLN A 681 -8.36 -11.73 -37.17
N MET A 682 -8.07 -11.06 -38.30
CA MET A 682 -8.38 -9.64 -38.47
C MET A 682 -9.89 -9.38 -38.43
N LYS A 683 -10.68 -10.15 -39.19
CA LYS A 683 -12.14 -10.08 -39.21
C LYS A 683 -12.74 -10.22 -37.80
N GLY A 684 -12.37 -11.26 -37.06
CA GLY A 684 -12.89 -11.48 -35.70
C GLY A 684 -12.55 -10.35 -34.71
N LYS A 685 -11.38 -9.70 -34.87
CA LYS A 685 -11.00 -8.52 -34.07
C LYS A 685 -11.81 -7.27 -34.46
N LEU A 686 -12.02 -7.04 -35.76
CA LEU A 686 -12.80 -5.91 -36.28
C LEU A 686 -14.29 -6.02 -35.91
N GLU A 687 -14.88 -7.22 -35.98
CA GLU A 687 -16.24 -7.48 -35.52
C GLU A 687 -16.40 -7.23 -34.02
N ARG A 688 -15.41 -7.64 -33.22
CA ARG A 688 -15.40 -7.35 -31.78
C ARG A 688 -15.31 -5.85 -31.52
N ALA A 689 -14.48 -5.12 -32.26
CA ALA A 689 -14.40 -3.67 -32.15
C ALA A 689 -15.74 -3.00 -32.53
N SER A 690 -16.41 -3.47 -33.59
CA SER A 690 -17.73 -2.97 -34.01
C SER A 690 -18.77 -3.11 -32.91
N ARG A 691 -18.89 -4.30 -32.29
CA ARG A 691 -19.85 -4.50 -31.19
C ARG A 691 -19.60 -3.55 -30.01
N LEU A 692 -18.33 -3.31 -29.67
CA LEU A 692 -17.97 -2.37 -28.61
C LEU A 692 -18.36 -0.92 -28.96
N VAL A 693 -18.20 -0.52 -30.22
CA VAL A 693 -18.64 0.81 -30.71
C VAL A 693 -20.15 0.98 -30.58
N ASP A 694 -20.92 -0.04 -30.94
CA ASP A 694 -22.39 -0.02 -30.83
C ASP A 694 -22.84 0.06 -29.36
N GLU A 695 -22.21 -0.72 -28.48
CA GLU A 695 -22.45 -0.67 -27.03
C GLU A 695 -22.16 0.72 -26.43
N ILE A 696 -21.04 1.34 -26.84
CA ILE A 696 -20.69 2.71 -26.41
C ILE A 696 -21.74 3.70 -26.86
N SER A 697 -22.15 3.64 -28.13
CA SER A 697 -23.13 4.55 -28.72
C SER A 697 -24.50 4.42 -28.03
N SER A 698 -24.92 3.20 -27.72
CA SER A 698 -26.18 2.92 -27.00
C SER A 698 -26.15 3.46 -25.57
N THR A 699 -25.07 3.18 -24.82
CA THR A 699 -24.92 3.65 -23.43
C THR A 699 -24.89 5.19 -23.38
N HIS A 700 -24.23 5.81 -24.34
CA HIS A 700 -24.18 7.27 -24.46
C HIS A 700 -25.58 7.89 -24.65
N HIS A 701 -26.43 7.28 -25.50
CA HIS A 701 -27.82 7.72 -25.66
C HIS A 701 -28.65 7.54 -24.38
N GLN A 702 -28.33 6.56 -23.54
CA GLN A 702 -29.00 6.38 -22.25
C GLN A 702 -28.55 7.44 -21.23
N LEU A 703 -27.25 7.68 -21.13
CA LEU A 703 -26.66 8.71 -20.25
C LEU A 703 -27.17 10.11 -20.57
N HIS A 704 -27.22 10.47 -21.86
CA HIS A 704 -27.77 11.76 -22.28
C HIS A 704 -29.25 11.90 -21.93
N ARG A 705 -30.06 10.85 -22.17
CA ARG A 705 -31.51 10.87 -21.91
C ARG A 705 -31.87 10.92 -20.43
N HIS A 706 -31.16 10.19 -19.58
CA HIS A 706 -31.55 10.01 -18.17
C HIS A 706 -30.77 10.89 -17.20
N PHE A 707 -29.56 11.32 -17.56
CA PHE A 707 -28.63 12.02 -16.67
C PHE A 707 -28.12 13.34 -17.25
N HIS A 708 -28.63 13.78 -18.41
CA HIS A 708 -28.24 15.03 -19.09
C HIS A 708 -26.72 15.20 -19.29
N VAL A 709 -25.99 14.09 -19.43
CA VAL A 709 -24.55 14.10 -19.70
C VAL A 709 -24.30 14.59 -21.13
N SER A 710 -23.54 15.68 -21.29
CA SER A 710 -23.29 16.32 -22.59
C SER A 710 -22.68 15.37 -23.64
N PRO A 711 -23.17 15.37 -24.90
CA PRO A 711 -22.62 14.52 -25.97
C PRO A 711 -21.18 14.84 -26.38
N SER A 712 -20.75 16.09 -26.14
CA SER A 712 -19.47 16.62 -26.59
C SER A 712 -18.22 15.95 -26.00
N ARG A 713 -18.34 15.19 -24.90
CA ARG A 713 -17.20 14.60 -24.20
C ARG A 713 -16.65 13.34 -24.87
N PHE A 714 -17.51 12.47 -25.41
CA PHE A 714 -17.10 11.20 -26.02
C PHE A 714 -16.95 11.27 -27.54
N GLN A 715 -17.65 12.21 -28.17
CA GLN A 715 -17.73 12.29 -29.63
C GLN A 715 -16.38 12.40 -30.33
N PRO A 716 -15.40 13.22 -29.89
CA PRO A 716 -14.16 13.38 -30.62
C PRO A 716 -13.32 12.10 -30.68
N ARG A 717 -13.14 11.43 -29.53
CA ARG A 717 -12.37 10.19 -29.44
C ARG A 717 -13.09 9.02 -30.09
N LEU A 718 -14.40 8.90 -29.90
CA LEU A 718 -15.21 7.88 -30.57
C LEU A 718 -15.20 8.09 -32.10
N GLN A 719 -15.30 9.33 -32.59
CA GLN A 719 -15.17 9.64 -34.01
C GLN A 719 -13.78 9.30 -34.55
N GLN A 720 -12.72 9.58 -33.80
CA GLN A 720 -11.36 9.21 -34.20
C GLN A 720 -11.20 7.68 -34.31
N LEU A 721 -11.72 6.94 -33.33
CA LEU A 721 -11.73 5.48 -33.34
C LEU A 721 -12.56 4.92 -34.49
N LEU A 722 -13.74 5.49 -34.75
CA LEU A 722 -14.61 5.16 -35.88
C LEU A 722 -13.92 5.39 -37.22
N GLN A 723 -13.22 6.51 -37.39
CA GLN A 723 -12.46 6.81 -38.61
C GLN A 723 -11.31 5.81 -38.83
N GLN A 724 -10.56 5.48 -37.78
CA GLN A 724 -9.50 4.47 -37.86
C GLN A 724 -10.08 3.08 -38.19
N TRP A 725 -11.17 2.72 -37.53
CA TRP A 725 -11.88 1.46 -37.77
C TRP A 725 -12.39 1.36 -39.21
N GLN A 726 -13.06 2.39 -39.73
CA GLN A 726 -13.51 2.46 -41.12
C GLN A 726 -12.33 2.27 -42.09
N LYS A 727 -11.22 3.00 -41.88
CA LYS A 727 -10.02 2.89 -42.70
C LYS A 727 -9.48 1.44 -42.77
N HIS A 728 -9.39 0.76 -41.64
CA HIS A 728 -8.85 -0.60 -41.56
C HIS A 728 -9.82 -1.65 -42.10
N ILE A 729 -11.14 -1.48 -41.93
CA ILE A 729 -12.14 -2.35 -42.56
C ILE A 729 -12.09 -2.28 -44.07
N TRP A 730 -12.09 -1.08 -44.65
CA TRP A 730 -12.06 -0.93 -46.11
C TRP A 730 -10.80 -1.56 -46.71
N LYS A 731 -9.65 -1.39 -46.05
CA LYS A 731 -8.40 -2.04 -46.42
C LYS A 731 -8.50 -3.57 -46.31
N THR A 732 -9.01 -4.09 -45.20
CA THR A 732 -9.13 -5.55 -44.97
C THR A 732 -10.10 -6.20 -45.94
N LEU A 733 -11.25 -5.57 -46.22
CA LEU A 733 -12.22 -6.04 -47.20
C LEU A 733 -11.66 -5.99 -48.62
N GLY A 734 -10.89 -4.95 -48.96
CA GLY A 734 -10.17 -4.89 -50.24
C GLY A 734 -9.12 -5.98 -50.37
N ASP A 735 -8.34 -6.24 -49.32
CA ASP A 735 -7.33 -7.31 -49.31
C ASP A 735 -7.98 -8.70 -49.41
N ILE A 736 -9.14 -8.92 -48.77
CA ILE A 736 -9.91 -10.18 -48.87
C ILE A 736 -10.54 -10.34 -50.26
N ALA A 737 -11.14 -9.28 -50.81
CA ALA A 737 -11.77 -9.31 -52.13
C ALA A 737 -10.76 -9.49 -53.27
N ASN A 738 -9.50 -9.10 -53.08
CA ASN A 738 -8.41 -9.37 -54.03
C ASN A 738 -7.86 -10.80 -53.92
N LEU A 739 -8.24 -11.56 -52.88
CA LEU A 739 -7.79 -12.93 -52.64
C LEU A 739 -8.83 -13.98 -53.04
N GLU A 740 -10.12 -13.63 -53.01
CA GLU A 740 -11.24 -14.37 -53.63
C GLU A 740 -11.26 -14.14 -55.15
#